data_AF-A0A835L3I1-F1
#
_entry.id   AF-A0A835L3I1-F1
#
_cell.length_a   1.000
_cell.length_b   1.000
_cell.length_c   1.000
_cell.angle_alpha   90.00
_cell.angle_beta   90.00
_cell.angle_gamma   90.00
#
_symmetry.space_group_name_H-M   'P 1'
#
loop_
_entity.id
_entity.type
_entity.pdbx_description
1 polymer ?
#
loop_
_entity_poly.entity_id
_entity_poly.type
_entity_poly.pdbx_seq_one_letter_code
_entity_poly.pdbx_strand_id
1 'polypeptide(L)'
;MFHNVWKVAIFFSVILQLSRAWTFKGYKGSLNNSIEVSWTNGTQLIDDGYINVESKTVFYAFGFLGAEDVQDTDKFIEATLSNTNWSIVLVNWEEEASPGGLPDYFGAARNSQTIGTELGQAISTMLENGLLLNNTILVGFSLGAQMCGRAGETIKNITGQPLPLIVALDAAKPLFEPFEIFRCIKSTDATRVVLVHTDKSTFGVSGSYGTHDFFANDPYYTERGHQPGCSLVNTLLNPIFLLQNFDFFRISMFKPIVFCSHLRAVQFWIENIINNCTIIGNLASSAEAWVLSDGTPNNLTCLGYNVSQSANGNYYFRTNAESPYGLAILQCTRAWGLKGYNKTLSNSIEVNWTNATQLIDTGYVNLERKMAVIAFGFRGSETTQDTDKFIEAALSNTDWSVVLVNWKDEAAPGGTPDYYGAARNTQIVGAQLGQAITSMVESGLVLNNIILIGMSLGAQICGKAGSTVKEILGQQLPLIMGLDAAKPLFEPIEVFRCIKSSDAACVFLLHTDTNRFGVSGSYGTHNFFANRVFYALHGYQPGCNPIPTSSDAMSMFQTYDLTTELFCSHLRALKYLIEAIKTNCTMIGRKVSSGTLPSLSGTTTSIIACLGFNISQSEEGDYVFRTNAEPTYGMGLDGARP
;
A
#
# COMPACT_ATOMS: atom_id res chain seq x y z
N MET A 1 13.74 -14.73 48.92
CA MET A 1 12.86 -15.90 48.70
C MET A 1 12.52 -16.16 47.21
N PHE A 2 13.16 -15.49 46.24
CA PHE A 2 12.88 -15.63 44.80
C PHE A 2 13.96 -16.40 43.99
N HIS A 3 14.86 -17.11 44.66
CA HIS A 3 15.99 -17.79 44.01
C HIS A 3 15.77 -19.30 43.74
N ASN A 4 14.61 -19.85 44.15
CA ASN A 4 14.37 -21.30 44.16
C ASN A 4 13.24 -21.79 43.22
N VAL A 5 12.60 -20.92 42.44
CA VAL A 5 11.53 -21.34 41.50
C VAL A 5 12.11 -21.88 40.17
N TRP A 6 13.29 -21.39 39.76
CA TRP A 6 13.93 -21.80 38.49
C TRP A 6 14.55 -23.21 38.51
N LYS A 7 14.96 -23.71 39.69
CA LYS A 7 15.56 -25.05 39.81
C LYS A 7 14.54 -26.19 39.75
N VAL A 8 13.27 -25.91 40.00
CA VAL A 8 12.21 -26.93 40.00
C VAL A 8 11.68 -27.19 38.57
N ALA A 9 11.65 -26.17 37.71
CA ALA A 9 11.24 -26.33 36.30
C ALA A 9 12.28 -27.08 35.44
N ILE A 10 13.57 -26.99 35.80
CA ILE A 10 14.66 -27.68 35.08
C ILE A 10 14.69 -29.18 35.41
N PHE A 11 14.16 -29.59 36.56
CA PHE A 11 14.26 -30.98 37.04
C PHE A 11 13.14 -31.92 36.54
N PHE A 12 12.07 -31.40 35.92
CA PHE A 12 10.94 -32.23 35.43
C PHE A 12 10.90 -32.44 33.91
N SER A 13 11.90 -31.96 33.15
CA SER A 13 11.96 -32.19 31.68
C SER A 13 12.90 -33.32 31.25
N VAL A 14 13.52 -34.03 32.22
CA VAL A 14 14.32 -35.21 31.97
C VAL A 14 13.45 -36.42 32.31
N ILE A 15 13.25 -37.32 31.34
CA ILE A 15 12.36 -38.50 31.37
C ILE A 15 10.95 -38.22 30.81
N LEU A 16 10.90 -37.90 29.52
CA LEU A 16 9.93 -38.46 28.57
C LEU A 16 10.66 -38.49 27.22
N GLN A 17 11.34 -39.60 26.94
CA GLN A 17 11.67 -39.96 25.56
C GLN A 17 10.34 -40.27 24.87
N LEU A 18 9.65 -39.21 24.42
CA LEU A 18 8.66 -39.37 23.36
C LEU A 18 9.45 -39.85 22.14
N SER A 19 9.02 -40.96 21.55
CA SER A 19 9.48 -41.42 20.25
C SER A 19 9.43 -40.24 19.27
N ARG A 20 10.58 -39.81 18.74
CA ARG A 20 10.64 -38.73 17.74
C ARG A 20 9.91 -39.21 16.49
N ALA A 21 8.84 -38.54 16.10
CA ALA A 21 7.84 -39.06 15.17
C ALA A 21 7.58 -38.14 13.96
N TRP A 22 8.38 -37.09 13.78
CA TRP A 22 8.31 -36.28 12.55
C TRP A 22 8.62 -37.10 11.28
N THR A 23 8.02 -36.71 10.17
CA THR A 23 8.01 -37.45 8.91
C THR A 23 8.31 -36.55 7.72
N PHE A 24 8.64 -37.15 6.58
CA PHE A 24 8.54 -36.48 5.30
C PHE A 24 7.23 -36.87 4.63
N LYS A 25 6.43 -35.87 4.24
CA LYS A 25 5.25 -36.07 3.42
C LYS A 25 5.51 -35.53 2.02
N GLY A 26 5.68 -36.42 1.04
CA GLY A 26 5.94 -36.08 -0.35
C GLY A 26 4.63 -36.02 -1.15
N TYR A 27 4.52 -35.06 -2.08
CA TYR A 27 3.29 -34.84 -2.87
C TYR A 27 3.55 -34.99 -4.37
N LYS A 28 2.52 -35.42 -5.11
CA LYS A 28 2.58 -35.62 -6.56
C LYS A 28 1.34 -35.07 -7.26
N GLY A 29 1.45 -33.85 -7.76
CA GLY A 29 0.43 -33.17 -8.56
C GLY A 29 -0.78 -32.62 -7.79
N SER A 30 -1.12 -33.15 -6.62
CA SER A 30 -2.17 -32.61 -5.73
C SER A 30 -1.96 -33.02 -4.27
N LEU A 31 -2.63 -32.33 -3.33
CA LEU A 31 -2.63 -32.67 -1.90
C LEU A 31 -3.13 -34.09 -1.61
N ASN A 32 -4.08 -34.60 -2.41
CA ASN A 32 -4.66 -35.94 -2.21
C ASN A 32 -3.74 -37.08 -2.68
N ASN A 33 -2.66 -36.77 -3.40
CA ASN A 33 -1.70 -37.74 -3.90
C ASN A 33 -0.37 -37.55 -3.18
N SER A 34 -0.30 -38.08 -1.96
CA SER A 34 0.84 -37.96 -1.06
C SER A 34 1.21 -39.28 -0.41
N ILE A 35 2.49 -39.47 -0.09
CA ILE A 35 2.95 -40.50 0.84
C ILE A 35 3.68 -39.84 2.00
N GLU A 36 3.63 -40.51 3.15
CA GLU A 36 4.31 -40.07 4.36
C GLU A 36 5.26 -41.16 4.83
N VAL A 37 6.52 -40.80 5.04
CA VAL A 37 7.60 -41.72 5.39
C VAL A 37 8.35 -41.21 6.61
N SER A 38 8.92 -42.11 7.39
CA SER A 38 9.80 -41.73 8.50
C SER A 38 10.93 -40.83 7.98
N TRP A 39 11.33 -39.84 8.77
CA TRP A 39 12.47 -38.97 8.44
C TRP A 39 13.77 -39.74 8.18
N THR A 40 13.93 -40.93 8.77
CA THR A 40 15.08 -41.81 8.54
C THR A 40 15.02 -42.56 7.20
N ASN A 41 13.87 -42.59 6.53
CA ASN A 41 13.62 -43.29 5.27
C ASN A 41 13.25 -42.34 4.12
N GLY A 42 13.77 -41.11 4.13
CA GLY A 42 13.45 -40.09 3.12
C GLY A 42 13.79 -40.51 1.68
N THR A 43 14.72 -41.45 1.49
CA THR A 43 15.08 -42.01 0.18
C THR A 43 13.91 -42.69 -0.52
N GLN A 44 12.94 -43.22 0.23
CA GLN A 44 11.73 -43.80 -0.34
C GLN A 44 10.95 -42.79 -1.20
N LEU A 45 10.99 -41.49 -0.87
CA LEU A 45 10.34 -40.47 -1.71
C LEU A 45 10.98 -40.36 -3.11
N ILE A 46 12.27 -40.68 -3.23
CA ILE A 46 13.00 -40.76 -4.51
C ILE A 46 12.58 -42.04 -5.24
N ASP A 47 12.64 -43.18 -4.54
CA ASP A 47 12.33 -44.51 -5.10
C ASP A 47 10.89 -44.60 -5.63
N ASP A 48 9.94 -44.04 -4.89
CA ASP A 48 8.51 -44.04 -5.23
C ASP A 48 8.14 -42.90 -6.21
N GLY A 49 9.11 -42.08 -6.63
CA GLY A 49 8.95 -41.04 -7.64
C GLY A 49 8.07 -39.86 -7.19
N TYR A 50 8.11 -39.52 -5.90
CA TYR A 50 7.58 -38.27 -5.34
C TYR A 50 8.63 -37.14 -5.42
N ILE A 51 9.91 -37.50 -5.44
CA ILE A 51 11.03 -36.61 -5.73
C ILE A 51 11.55 -36.89 -7.14
N ASN A 52 11.50 -35.89 -8.01
CA ASN A 52 12.23 -35.89 -9.28
C ASN A 52 13.61 -35.27 -9.05
N VAL A 53 14.65 -36.09 -9.01
CA VAL A 53 16.03 -35.64 -8.71
C VAL A 53 16.60 -34.70 -9.78
N GLU A 54 16.11 -34.76 -11.02
CA GLU A 54 16.56 -33.90 -12.11
C GLU A 54 16.03 -32.47 -12.00
N SER A 55 15.05 -32.25 -11.12
CA SER A 55 14.41 -30.96 -10.93
C SER A 55 14.47 -30.47 -9.49
N LYS A 56 14.01 -29.24 -9.26
CA LYS A 56 14.06 -28.61 -7.94
C LYS A 56 13.18 -29.37 -6.95
N THR A 57 13.74 -29.66 -5.79
CA THR A 57 13.04 -30.25 -4.64
C THR A 57 12.99 -29.23 -3.51
N VAL A 58 11.79 -28.84 -3.13
CA VAL A 58 11.52 -27.93 -2.01
C VAL A 58 11.16 -28.76 -0.78
N PHE A 59 11.87 -28.55 0.32
CA PHE A 59 11.46 -29.04 1.63
C PHE A 59 10.85 -27.89 2.42
N TYR A 60 9.57 -27.97 2.75
CA TYR A 60 8.85 -26.94 3.49
C TYR A 60 8.64 -27.34 4.96
N ALA A 61 8.99 -26.47 5.90
CA ALA A 61 8.77 -26.65 7.33
C ALA A 61 7.88 -25.53 7.89
N PHE A 62 6.71 -25.88 8.42
CA PHE A 62 5.80 -24.93 9.08
C PHE A 62 6.29 -24.53 10.49
N GLY A 63 5.56 -23.62 11.15
CA GLY A 63 5.93 -23.01 12.43
C GLY A 63 5.34 -23.66 13.68
N PHE A 64 5.38 -22.92 14.79
CA PHE A 64 4.74 -23.29 16.06
C PHE A 64 3.22 -23.49 15.87
N LEU A 65 2.63 -24.56 16.42
CA LEU A 65 1.22 -24.91 16.20
C LEU A 65 0.85 -25.11 14.70
N GLY A 66 1.82 -25.43 13.85
CA GLY A 66 1.59 -25.69 12.44
C GLY A 66 1.16 -27.14 12.18
N ALA A 67 0.48 -27.33 11.07
CA ALA A 67 0.01 -28.60 10.52
C ALA A 67 -0.19 -28.40 9.01
N GLU A 68 -0.51 -29.46 8.27
CA GLU A 68 -0.75 -29.39 6.82
C GLU A 68 -1.89 -28.43 6.45
N ASP A 69 -2.99 -28.41 7.20
CA ASP A 69 -4.17 -27.56 6.95
C ASP A 69 -4.14 -26.24 7.75
N VAL A 70 -3.00 -25.90 8.34
CA VAL A 70 -2.82 -24.72 9.19
C VAL A 70 -1.67 -23.85 8.66
N GLN A 71 -1.74 -22.53 8.92
CA GLN A 71 -0.72 -21.55 8.49
C GLN A 71 -0.52 -21.49 6.96
N ASP A 72 -1.59 -21.69 6.19
CA ASP A 72 -1.56 -21.73 4.72
C ASP A 72 -0.53 -22.73 4.16
N THR A 73 -0.21 -23.79 4.92
CA THR A 73 0.73 -24.85 4.52
C THR A 73 0.23 -25.60 3.29
N ASP A 74 -1.04 -26.01 3.30
CA ASP A 74 -1.77 -26.59 2.17
C ASP A 74 -1.65 -25.73 0.91
N LYS A 75 -1.93 -24.43 1.03
CA LYS A 75 -1.83 -23.48 -0.09
C LYS A 75 -0.41 -23.29 -0.58
N PHE A 76 0.59 -23.34 0.31
CA PHE A 76 2.00 -23.33 -0.09
C PHE A 76 2.36 -24.55 -0.93
N ILE A 77 1.92 -25.73 -0.50
CA ILE A 77 2.13 -26.98 -1.23
C ILE A 77 1.43 -26.92 -2.59
N GLU A 78 0.16 -26.53 -2.64
CA GLU A 78 -0.59 -26.36 -3.89
C GLU A 78 0.07 -25.36 -4.85
N ALA A 79 0.50 -24.21 -4.33
CA ALA A 79 1.20 -23.21 -5.13
C ALA A 79 2.50 -23.78 -5.71
N THR A 80 3.27 -24.55 -4.92
CA THR A 80 4.50 -25.19 -5.40
C THR A 80 4.20 -26.26 -6.46
N LEU A 81 3.15 -27.07 -6.25
CA LEU A 81 2.71 -28.11 -7.19
C LEU A 81 2.20 -27.54 -8.52
N SER A 82 1.76 -26.28 -8.56
CA SER A 82 1.40 -25.59 -9.80
C SER A 82 2.59 -25.49 -10.77
N ASN A 83 3.82 -25.53 -10.26
CA ASN A 83 5.03 -25.71 -11.06
C ASN A 83 5.28 -27.20 -11.27
N THR A 84 4.73 -27.76 -12.35
CA THR A 84 4.72 -29.21 -12.64
C THR A 84 6.11 -29.86 -12.71
N ASN A 85 7.17 -29.05 -12.80
CA ASN A 85 8.54 -29.54 -12.83
C ASN A 85 9.15 -29.71 -11.43
N TRP A 86 8.55 -29.21 -10.35
CA TRP A 86 9.19 -29.20 -9.02
C TRP A 86 8.60 -30.28 -8.11
N SER A 87 9.42 -30.82 -7.23
CA SER A 87 9.00 -31.69 -6.13
C SER A 87 8.85 -30.88 -4.85
N ILE A 88 7.82 -31.18 -4.06
CA ILE A 88 7.58 -30.57 -2.74
C ILE A 88 7.45 -31.68 -1.69
N VAL A 89 8.17 -31.50 -0.60
CA VAL A 89 8.18 -32.37 0.56
C VAL A 89 7.87 -31.53 1.78
N LEU A 90 6.79 -31.84 2.48
CA LEU A 90 6.51 -31.27 3.78
C LEU A 90 7.35 -31.99 4.84
N VAL A 91 8.09 -31.22 5.63
CA VAL A 91 8.69 -31.67 6.89
C VAL A 91 7.58 -31.63 7.92
N ASN A 92 6.89 -32.74 8.12
CA ASN A 92 5.74 -32.81 9.02
C ASN A 92 6.21 -33.10 10.44
N TRP A 93 6.18 -32.07 11.29
CA TRP A 93 6.60 -32.11 12.69
C TRP A 93 5.49 -31.59 13.62
N GLU A 94 4.23 -31.81 13.27
CA GLU A 94 3.05 -31.26 13.96
C GLU A 94 3.05 -31.57 15.46
N GLU A 95 3.34 -32.83 15.83
CA GLU A 95 3.40 -33.26 17.23
C GLU A 95 4.51 -32.52 17.99
N GLU A 96 5.67 -32.32 17.37
CA GLU A 96 6.81 -31.63 17.98
C GLU A 96 6.70 -30.10 17.93
N ALA A 97 5.89 -29.56 17.02
CA ALA A 97 5.55 -28.14 16.89
C ALA A 97 4.49 -27.71 17.92
N SER A 98 3.78 -28.67 18.52
CA SER A 98 2.80 -28.47 19.60
C SER A 98 2.87 -29.60 20.67
N PRO A 99 4.02 -29.79 21.35
CA PRO A 99 4.25 -30.96 22.17
C PRO A 99 3.27 -31.06 23.34
N GLY A 100 2.54 -32.19 23.41
CA GLY A 100 1.61 -32.51 24.50
C GLY A 100 0.21 -31.88 24.37
N GLY A 101 -0.15 -31.32 23.21
CA GLY A 101 -1.49 -30.74 22.96
C GLY A 101 -1.78 -29.44 23.73
N LEU A 102 -0.77 -28.90 24.42
CA LEU A 102 -0.78 -27.64 25.16
C LEU A 102 0.36 -26.76 24.62
N PRO A 103 0.23 -25.42 24.61
CA PRO A 103 1.22 -24.55 23.99
C PRO A 103 2.54 -24.49 24.81
N ASP A 104 3.43 -25.47 24.63
CA ASP A 104 4.83 -25.41 25.09
C ASP A 104 5.74 -24.87 23.97
N TYR A 105 5.80 -23.55 23.87
CA TYR A 105 6.64 -22.87 22.90
C TYR A 105 8.14 -23.16 23.11
N PHE A 106 8.60 -23.29 24.37
CA PHE A 106 10.01 -23.56 24.65
C PHE A 106 10.40 -24.96 24.15
N GLY A 107 9.53 -25.95 24.40
CA GLY A 107 9.65 -27.29 23.85
C GLY A 107 9.70 -27.29 22.33
N ALA A 108 8.75 -26.61 21.67
CA ALA A 108 8.73 -26.50 20.21
C ALA A 108 9.99 -25.81 19.64
N ALA A 109 10.46 -24.72 20.26
CA ALA A 109 11.67 -24.03 19.84
C ALA A 109 12.93 -24.90 20.00
N ARG A 110 13.06 -25.64 21.10
CA ARG A 110 14.11 -26.64 21.30
C ARG A 110 14.02 -27.77 20.26
N ASN A 111 12.81 -28.25 19.99
CA ASN A 111 12.57 -29.30 19.02
C ASN A 111 12.98 -28.84 17.61
N SER A 112 12.69 -27.60 17.22
CA SER A 112 13.10 -27.04 15.92
C SER A 112 14.61 -27.13 15.68
N GLN A 113 15.43 -26.98 16.73
CA GLN A 113 16.90 -27.11 16.64
C GLN A 113 17.35 -28.57 16.55
N THR A 114 16.66 -29.45 17.26
CA THR A 114 16.96 -30.89 17.24
C THR A 114 16.59 -31.47 15.87
N ILE A 115 15.35 -31.22 15.43
CA ILE A 115 14.83 -31.64 14.14
C ILE A 115 15.61 -30.99 13.00
N GLY A 116 16.04 -29.73 13.14
CA GLY A 116 16.90 -29.11 12.11
C GLY A 116 18.21 -29.89 11.90
N THR A 117 18.79 -30.43 12.97
CA THR A 117 19.98 -31.29 12.85
C THR A 117 19.64 -32.62 12.16
N GLU A 118 18.53 -33.25 12.55
CA GLU A 118 18.05 -34.51 11.95
C GLU A 118 17.66 -34.35 10.48
N LEU A 119 16.99 -33.26 10.12
CA LEU A 119 16.64 -32.89 8.76
C LEU A 119 17.89 -32.74 7.89
N GLY A 120 18.93 -32.08 8.41
CA GLY A 120 20.20 -31.96 7.70
C GLY A 120 20.90 -33.31 7.49
N GLN A 121 20.83 -34.21 8.47
CA GLN A 121 21.33 -35.58 8.35
C GLN A 121 20.53 -36.38 7.31
N ALA A 122 19.20 -36.33 7.40
CA ALA A 122 18.31 -37.05 6.50
C ALA A 122 18.50 -36.62 5.03
N ILE A 123 18.56 -35.31 4.78
CA ILE A 123 18.83 -34.79 3.44
C ILE A 123 20.23 -35.18 2.98
N SER A 124 21.24 -35.19 3.86
CA SER A 124 22.58 -35.67 3.49
C SER A 124 22.56 -37.14 3.06
N THR A 125 21.82 -38.01 3.75
CA THR A 125 21.59 -39.39 3.33
C THR A 125 20.88 -39.45 1.97
N MET A 126 19.90 -38.58 1.72
CA MET A 126 19.22 -38.52 0.42
C MET A 126 20.17 -38.07 -0.70
N LEU A 127 21.11 -37.16 -0.42
CA LEU A 127 22.15 -36.74 -1.39
C LEU A 127 23.08 -37.90 -1.75
N GLU A 128 23.46 -38.73 -0.78
CA GLU A 128 24.22 -39.97 -1.02
C GLU A 128 23.45 -40.99 -1.88
N ASN A 129 22.12 -40.89 -1.90
CA ASN A 129 21.21 -41.79 -2.63
C ASN A 129 20.54 -41.11 -3.84
N GLY A 130 21.18 -40.09 -4.41
CA GLY A 130 20.82 -39.55 -5.73
C GLY A 130 20.08 -38.22 -5.75
N LEU A 131 19.69 -37.66 -4.60
CA LEU A 131 19.22 -36.27 -4.53
C LEU A 131 20.35 -35.32 -4.94
N LEU A 132 20.05 -34.32 -5.79
CA LEU A 132 21.05 -33.35 -6.24
C LEU A 132 21.08 -32.12 -5.32
N LEU A 133 22.27 -31.80 -4.77
CA LEU A 133 22.46 -30.67 -3.87
C LEU A 133 22.01 -29.34 -4.51
N ASN A 134 22.40 -29.09 -5.76
CA ASN A 134 22.05 -27.86 -6.49
C ASN A 134 20.54 -27.70 -6.76
N ASN A 135 19.78 -28.79 -6.65
CA ASN A 135 18.33 -28.78 -6.83
C ASN A 135 17.57 -28.74 -5.50
N THR A 136 18.26 -28.81 -4.37
CA THR A 136 17.63 -28.89 -3.05
C THR A 136 17.45 -27.50 -2.44
N ILE A 137 16.22 -27.16 -2.05
CA ILE A 137 15.85 -25.87 -1.45
C ILE A 137 15.12 -26.13 -0.13
N LEU A 138 15.51 -25.41 0.93
CA LEU A 138 14.73 -25.40 2.18
C LEU A 138 13.92 -24.13 2.28
N VAL A 139 12.66 -24.26 2.68
CA VAL A 139 11.77 -23.14 2.97
C VAL A 139 11.16 -23.37 4.35
N GLY A 140 11.28 -22.41 5.25
CA GLY A 140 10.75 -22.55 6.60
C GLY A 140 9.96 -21.33 7.01
N PHE A 141 8.85 -21.52 7.73
CA PHE A 141 8.06 -20.46 8.34
C PHE A 141 8.25 -20.44 9.86
N SER A 142 8.46 -19.26 10.47
CA SER A 142 8.53 -19.12 11.92
C SER A 142 9.62 -20.00 12.57
N LEU A 143 9.27 -20.97 13.44
CA LEU A 143 10.22 -21.96 13.98
C LEU A 143 10.78 -22.90 12.89
N GLY A 144 10.02 -23.15 11.82
CA GLY A 144 10.50 -23.89 10.64
C GLY A 144 11.65 -23.17 9.94
N ALA A 145 11.68 -21.84 9.91
CA ALA A 145 12.83 -21.09 9.38
C ALA A 145 14.10 -21.33 10.21
N GLN A 146 13.97 -21.33 11.55
CA GLN A 146 15.09 -21.62 12.45
C GLN A 146 15.59 -23.06 12.28
N MET A 147 14.66 -24.01 12.08
CA MET A 147 14.96 -25.39 11.73
C MET A 147 15.74 -25.50 10.42
N CYS A 148 15.30 -24.81 9.35
CA CYS A 148 15.99 -24.81 8.06
C CYS A 148 17.42 -24.25 8.15
N GLY A 149 17.65 -23.19 8.94
CA GLY A 149 18.99 -22.66 9.19
C GLY A 149 19.92 -23.69 9.82
N ARG A 150 19.42 -24.41 10.84
CA ARG A 150 20.15 -25.51 11.49
C ARG A 150 20.41 -26.69 10.55
N ALA A 151 19.47 -27.02 9.68
CA ALA A 151 19.62 -28.06 8.67
C ALA A 151 20.68 -27.69 7.64
N GLY A 152 20.69 -26.44 7.15
CA GLY A 152 21.71 -25.92 6.24
C GLY A 152 23.12 -25.99 6.80
N GLU A 153 23.30 -25.55 8.06
CA GLU A 153 24.57 -25.71 8.78
C GLU A 153 25.02 -27.18 8.83
N THR A 154 24.09 -28.09 9.14
CA THR A 154 24.37 -29.52 9.27
C THR A 154 24.77 -30.14 7.93
N ILE A 155 24.02 -29.85 6.85
CA ILE A 155 24.35 -30.33 5.49
C ILE A 155 25.72 -29.83 5.06
N LYS A 156 26.03 -28.55 5.31
CA LYS A 156 27.35 -27.98 4.99
C LYS A 156 28.47 -28.66 5.76
N ASN A 157 28.26 -28.99 7.03
CA ASN A 157 29.25 -29.69 7.85
C ASN A 157 29.48 -31.13 7.39
N ILE A 158 28.44 -31.83 6.94
CA ILE A 158 28.54 -33.23 6.48
C ILE A 158 29.12 -33.30 5.06
N THR A 159 28.59 -32.52 4.13
CA THR A 159 28.93 -32.60 2.70
C THR A 159 30.12 -31.74 2.30
N GLY A 160 30.51 -30.78 3.15
CA GLY A 160 31.49 -29.75 2.83
C GLY A 160 30.97 -28.67 1.87
N GLN A 161 29.73 -28.77 1.39
CA GLN A 161 29.12 -27.82 0.45
C GLN A 161 27.85 -27.21 1.04
N PRO A 162 27.67 -25.88 0.96
CA PRO A 162 26.42 -25.27 1.40
C PRO A 162 25.27 -25.61 0.44
N LEU A 163 24.04 -25.66 0.96
CA LEU A 163 22.86 -25.65 0.11
C LEU A 163 22.84 -24.41 -0.79
N PRO A 164 22.21 -24.47 -1.98
CA PRO A 164 22.11 -23.32 -2.86
C PRO A 164 21.21 -22.22 -2.27
N LEU A 165 20.10 -22.59 -1.62
CA LEU A 165 19.10 -21.63 -1.15
C LEU A 165 18.35 -22.12 0.09
N ILE A 166 18.27 -21.23 1.10
CA ILE A 166 17.30 -21.30 2.20
C ILE A 166 16.40 -20.07 2.12
N VAL A 167 15.09 -20.28 2.26
CA VAL A 167 14.10 -19.21 2.39
C VAL A 167 13.49 -19.29 3.79
N ALA A 168 13.57 -18.18 4.52
CA ALA A 168 13.07 -18.04 5.87
C ALA A 168 11.93 -17.02 5.90
N LEU A 169 10.72 -17.53 6.02
CA LEU A 169 9.49 -16.77 6.08
C LEU A 169 9.24 -16.36 7.53
N ASP A 170 9.45 -15.09 7.83
CA ASP A 170 9.35 -14.45 9.14
C ASP A 170 9.91 -15.31 10.29
N ALA A 171 11.23 -15.56 10.26
CA ALA A 171 11.88 -16.45 11.22
C ALA A 171 11.57 -16.05 12.67
N ALA A 172 11.30 -17.02 13.54
CA ALA A 172 10.82 -16.75 14.89
C ALA A 172 11.86 -16.04 15.78
N LYS A 173 11.41 -15.03 16.52
CA LYS A 173 12.23 -14.21 17.44
C LYS A 173 12.36 -14.77 18.86
N PRO A 174 11.28 -15.17 19.56
CA PRO A 174 11.40 -15.53 20.97
C PRO A 174 12.37 -16.70 21.17
N LEU A 175 13.31 -16.58 22.11
CA LEU A 175 14.40 -17.53 22.39
C LEU A 175 15.56 -17.55 21.37
N PHE A 176 15.45 -16.79 20.27
CA PHE A 176 16.50 -16.63 19.27
C PHE A 176 17.11 -15.21 19.31
N GLU A 177 16.32 -14.20 19.70
CA GLU A 177 16.78 -12.83 19.94
C GLU A 177 16.28 -12.27 21.28
N PRO A 178 16.97 -11.26 21.85
CA PRO A 178 18.34 -10.86 21.53
C PRO A 178 19.38 -11.78 22.21
N PHE A 179 18.92 -12.56 23.19
CA PHE A 179 19.71 -13.57 23.87
C PHE A 179 19.46 -14.89 23.13
N GLU A 180 20.41 -15.30 22.28
CA GLU A 180 20.39 -16.57 21.50
C GLU A 180 20.40 -17.78 22.46
N ILE A 181 19.29 -18.06 23.15
CA ILE A 181 19.11 -19.30 23.94
C ILE A 181 19.21 -20.50 23.00
N PHE A 182 18.61 -20.36 21.82
CA PHE A 182 18.80 -21.24 20.68
C PHE A 182 19.48 -20.49 19.54
N ARG A 183 20.19 -21.24 18.70
CA ARG A 183 20.90 -20.73 17.53
C ARG A 183 19.90 -20.10 16.56
N CYS A 184 20.08 -18.82 16.26
CA CYS A 184 19.35 -18.15 15.19
C CYS A 184 19.91 -18.55 13.81
N ILE A 185 19.06 -18.55 12.79
CA ILE A 185 19.44 -18.67 11.37
C ILE A 185 20.51 -17.62 11.01
N LYS A 186 21.43 -17.96 10.11
CA LYS A 186 22.54 -17.10 9.70
C LYS A 186 22.73 -17.09 8.19
N SER A 187 23.36 -16.03 7.68
CA SER A 187 23.61 -15.82 6.25
C SER A 187 24.58 -16.84 5.67
N THR A 188 25.30 -17.57 6.53
CA THR A 188 26.25 -18.64 6.20
C THR A 188 25.63 -20.03 6.08
N ASP A 189 24.35 -20.19 6.39
CA ASP A 189 23.65 -21.48 6.46
C ASP A 189 23.37 -22.07 5.07
N ALA A 190 23.41 -21.24 4.04
CA ALA A 190 23.39 -21.63 2.62
C ALA A 190 24.16 -20.61 1.78
N THR A 191 24.34 -20.90 0.49
CA THR A 191 24.91 -19.97 -0.49
C THR A 191 24.08 -18.70 -0.58
N ARG A 192 22.75 -18.84 -0.56
CA ARG A 192 21.81 -17.74 -0.36
C ARG A 192 20.82 -18.06 0.74
N VAL A 193 20.63 -17.09 1.62
CA VAL A 193 19.63 -17.12 2.67
C VAL A 193 18.73 -15.90 2.45
N VAL A 194 17.47 -16.14 2.13
CA VAL A 194 16.46 -15.10 1.86
C VAL A 194 15.50 -15.05 3.04
N LEU A 195 15.44 -13.93 3.75
CA LEU A 195 14.48 -13.71 4.82
C LEU A 195 13.36 -12.80 4.33
N VAL A 196 12.12 -13.10 4.73
CA VAL A 196 10.96 -12.22 4.53
C VAL A 196 10.44 -11.82 5.90
N HIS A 197 10.62 -10.57 6.29
CA HIS A 197 10.20 -10.03 7.58
C HIS A 197 8.86 -9.33 7.44
N THR A 198 7.86 -9.82 8.16
CA THR A 198 6.49 -9.28 8.17
C THR A 198 5.98 -8.96 9.57
N ASP A 199 6.60 -9.48 10.62
CA ASP A 199 6.24 -9.15 12.01
C ASP A 199 7.47 -9.01 12.94
N LYS A 200 8.47 -8.27 12.47
CA LYS A 200 9.73 -8.03 13.20
C LYS A 200 9.57 -7.38 14.58
N SER A 201 8.40 -6.79 14.84
CA SER A 201 8.05 -6.10 16.08
C SER A 201 7.55 -7.06 17.16
N THR A 202 7.01 -8.22 16.77
CA THR A 202 6.29 -9.13 17.68
C THR A 202 6.87 -10.54 17.67
N PHE A 203 6.70 -11.27 16.56
CA PHE A 203 7.04 -12.70 16.47
C PHE A 203 8.24 -13.00 15.56
N GLY A 204 8.50 -12.17 14.56
CA GLY A 204 9.62 -12.31 13.62
C GLY A 204 10.91 -11.67 14.14
N VAL A 205 12.06 -12.23 13.76
CA VAL A 205 13.39 -11.67 14.09
C VAL A 205 13.53 -10.25 13.55
N SER A 206 14.23 -9.42 14.32
CA SER A 206 14.41 -8.00 14.04
C SER A 206 15.73 -7.67 13.34
N GLY A 207 16.75 -8.50 13.53
CA GLY A 207 18.05 -8.37 12.87
C GLY A 207 18.02 -8.85 11.41
N SER A 208 19.06 -8.47 10.68
CA SER A 208 19.33 -8.96 9.32
C SER A 208 20.24 -10.20 9.43
N TYR A 209 19.68 -11.36 9.13
CA TYR A 209 20.38 -12.65 9.23
C TYR A 209 20.55 -13.32 7.87
N GLY A 210 19.95 -12.76 6.82
CA GLY A 210 20.05 -13.28 5.47
C GLY A 210 21.28 -12.80 4.73
N THR A 211 21.46 -13.38 3.54
CA THR A 211 22.16 -12.68 2.46
C THR A 211 21.25 -11.62 1.83
N HIS A 212 19.93 -11.84 1.90
CA HIS A 212 18.88 -10.96 1.38
C HIS A 212 17.76 -10.90 2.41
N ASP A 213 17.53 -9.74 2.99
CA ASP A 213 16.52 -9.55 4.03
C ASP A 213 15.44 -8.60 3.49
N PHE A 214 14.25 -9.15 3.21
CA PHE A 214 13.11 -8.42 2.65
C PHE A 214 12.18 -7.98 3.77
N PHE A 215 12.11 -6.67 4.04
CA PHE A 215 11.27 -6.06 5.07
C PHE A 215 10.00 -5.47 4.46
N ALA A 216 8.87 -6.10 4.78
CA ALA A 216 7.56 -5.64 4.31
C ALA A 216 6.99 -4.58 5.26
N ASN A 217 6.53 -3.46 4.70
CA ASN A 217 5.75 -2.43 5.40
C ASN A 217 6.37 -2.00 6.74
N ASP A 218 7.69 -1.78 6.74
CA ASP A 218 8.50 -1.52 7.93
C ASP A 218 7.86 -0.48 8.89
N PRO A 219 7.96 -0.64 10.23
CA PRO A 219 7.43 0.33 11.19
C PRO A 219 7.92 1.78 11.03
N TYR A 220 9.09 2.01 10.41
CA TYR A 220 9.51 3.37 10.04
C TYR A 220 8.59 4.01 8.97
N TYR A 221 7.82 3.19 8.26
CA TYR A 221 6.86 3.58 7.24
C TYR A 221 5.40 3.43 7.69
N THR A 222 5.07 2.46 8.55
CA THR A 222 3.73 2.27 9.10
C THR A 222 3.67 2.68 10.58
N GLU A 223 2.78 3.60 10.96
CA GLU A 223 2.65 4.13 12.34
C GLU A 223 2.38 3.05 13.42
N ARG A 224 2.23 1.77 13.04
CA ARG A 224 1.84 0.67 13.96
C ARG A 224 2.65 -0.62 13.79
N GLY A 225 3.58 -0.69 12.82
CA GLY A 225 4.45 -1.86 12.64
C GLY A 225 3.75 -3.19 12.31
N HIS A 226 2.53 -3.14 11.79
CA HIS A 226 1.73 -4.29 11.36
C HIS A 226 1.53 -4.28 9.85
N GLN A 227 1.33 -5.46 9.28
CA GLN A 227 1.07 -5.59 7.84
C GLN A 227 -0.33 -5.06 7.49
N PRO A 228 -0.51 -4.39 6.34
CA PRO A 228 -1.82 -3.98 5.85
C PRO A 228 -2.85 -5.14 5.86
N GLY A 229 -4.08 -4.84 6.27
CA GLY A 229 -5.16 -5.84 6.42
C GLY A 229 -5.15 -6.60 7.76
N CYS A 230 -4.11 -6.45 8.59
CA CYS A 230 -4.08 -6.97 9.96
C CYS A 230 -4.55 -5.89 10.95
N SER A 231 -5.70 -6.08 11.60
CA SER A 231 -6.33 -5.08 12.49
C SER A 231 -5.74 -5.02 13.92
N LEU A 232 -6.07 -3.96 14.66
CA LEU A 232 -5.47 -3.50 15.94
C LEU A 232 -5.65 -4.41 17.18
N VAL A 233 -6.06 -5.68 17.03
CA VAL A 233 -6.33 -6.55 18.19
C VAL A 233 -5.04 -7.04 18.87
N ASN A 234 -3.87 -6.84 18.24
CA ASN A 234 -2.57 -7.20 18.84
C ASN A 234 -2.05 -6.20 19.89
N THR A 235 -2.67 -5.02 20.06
CA THR A 235 -2.14 -3.98 20.97
C THR A 235 -2.50 -4.18 22.44
N LEU A 236 -3.43 -5.09 22.77
CA LEU A 236 -3.92 -5.24 24.15
C LEU A 236 -3.24 -6.36 24.96
N LEU A 237 -2.43 -7.22 24.35
CA LEU A 237 -1.93 -8.43 25.03
C LEU A 237 -0.42 -8.64 24.80
N ASN A 238 0.34 -8.67 25.89
CA ASN A 238 1.78 -8.93 25.90
C ASN A 238 2.09 -10.31 25.26
N PRO A 239 3.06 -10.43 24.33
CA PRO A 239 3.37 -11.69 23.64
C PRO A 239 3.75 -12.83 24.60
N ILE A 240 4.37 -12.52 25.74
CA ILE A 240 4.67 -13.51 26.79
C ILE A 240 3.38 -14.00 27.46
N PHE A 241 2.42 -13.11 27.68
CA PHE A 241 1.14 -13.42 28.29
C PHE A 241 0.23 -14.25 27.37
N LEU A 242 0.32 -14.04 26.05
CA LEU A 242 -0.37 -14.84 25.03
C LEU A 242 0.17 -16.26 24.94
N LEU A 243 1.49 -16.42 24.88
CA LEU A 243 2.15 -17.74 24.79
C LEU A 243 1.95 -18.60 26.04
N GLN A 244 1.62 -17.99 27.20
CA GLN A 244 1.48 -18.69 28.48
C GLN A 244 0.02 -18.92 28.93
N ASN A 245 -0.98 -18.21 28.38
CA ASN A 245 -2.38 -18.34 28.82
C ASN A 245 -3.22 -19.25 27.91
N PHE A 246 -3.69 -20.35 28.51
CA PHE A 246 -4.35 -21.49 27.89
C PHE A 246 -5.72 -21.19 27.25
N ASP A 247 -6.49 -20.22 27.74
CA ASP A 247 -7.88 -20.00 27.28
C ASP A 247 -7.96 -19.19 25.98
N PHE A 248 -6.94 -18.41 25.65
CA PHE A 248 -6.98 -17.51 24.49
C PHE A 248 -6.78 -18.25 23.16
N PHE A 249 -5.94 -19.28 23.13
CA PHE A 249 -5.64 -20.07 21.92
C PHE A 249 -6.68 -21.16 21.58
N ARG A 250 -7.62 -21.47 22.49
CA ARG A 250 -8.69 -22.47 22.26
C ARG A 250 -9.84 -21.95 21.38
N ILE A 251 -9.96 -20.64 21.23
CA ILE A 251 -11.04 -20.04 20.45
C ILE A 251 -10.55 -19.87 19.00
N SER A 252 -11.01 -20.74 18.09
CA SER A 252 -10.61 -20.76 16.66
C SER A 252 -10.76 -19.41 15.95
N MET A 253 -11.61 -18.52 16.49
CA MET A 253 -11.85 -17.16 16.01
C MET A 253 -10.65 -16.20 16.16
N PHE A 254 -9.74 -16.41 17.13
CA PHE A 254 -8.65 -15.46 17.42
C PHE A 254 -7.28 -15.86 16.84
N LYS A 255 -7.07 -17.14 16.48
CA LYS A 255 -5.81 -17.62 15.86
C LYS A 255 -5.41 -16.84 14.57
N PRO A 256 -6.33 -16.55 13.63
CA PRO A 256 -6.00 -15.81 12.41
C PRO A 256 -5.63 -14.35 12.68
N ILE A 257 -6.13 -13.78 13.78
CA ILE A 257 -6.00 -12.35 14.10
C ILE A 257 -4.62 -12.07 14.74
N VAL A 258 -4.18 -12.95 15.64
CA VAL A 258 -2.92 -12.76 16.40
C VAL A 258 -1.69 -12.90 15.50
N PHE A 259 -1.68 -13.92 14.66
CA PHE A 259 -0.56 -14.22 13.77
C PHE A 259 -0.69 -13.59 12.38
N CYS A 260 -1.65 -12.69 12.15
CA CYS A 260 -1.92 -12.14 10.81
C CYS A 260 -0.66 -11.56 10.15
N SER A 261 0.07 -10.68 10.86
CA SER A 261 1.30 -10.08 10.31
C SER A 261 2.41 -11.12 10.15
N HIS A 262 2.52 -12.09 11.06
CA HIS A 262 3.50 -13.16 11.00
C HIS A 262 3.26 -14.05 9.76
N LEU A 263 2.01 -14.45 9.55
CA LEU A 263 1.58 -15.32 8.44
C LEU A 263 1.70 -14.66 7.06
N ARG A 264 1.78 -13.33 6.98
CA ARG A 264 1.96 -12.63 5.70
C ARG A 264 3.19 -13.09 4.92
N ALA A 265 4.27 -13.49 5.59
CA ALA A 265 5.46 -13.97 4.88
C ALA A 265 5.15 -15.22 4.04
N VAL A 266 4.33 -16.15 4.53
CA VAL A 266 3.87 -17.32 3.77
C VAL A 266 3.01 -16.88 2.59
N GLN A 267 2.06 -15.98 2.84
CA GLN A 267 1.13 -15.50 1.81
C GLN A 267 1.85 -14.72 0.69
N PHE A 268 2.84 -13.90 1.04
CA PHE A 268 3.69 -13.18 0.10
C PHE A 268 4.49 -14.14 -0.76
N TRP A 269 5.00 -15.22 -0.17
CA TRP A 269 5.75 -16.23 -0.90
C TRP A 269 4.85 -17.08 -1.81
N ILE A 270 3.67 -17.50 -1.34
CA ILE A 270 2.64 -18.18 -2.15
C ILE A 270 2.29 -17.33 -3.37
N GLU A 271 1.99 -16.05 -3.15
CA GLU A 271 1.68 -15.15 -4.24
C GLU A 271 2.84 -15.03 -5.22
N ASN A 272 4.07 -14.97 -4.75
CA ASN A 272 5.25 -14.91 -5.62
C ASN A 272 5.46 -16.17 -6.47
N ILE A 273 5.11 -17.34 -5.94
CA ILE A 273 5.13 -18.61 -6.69
C ILE A 273 4.13 -18.55 -7.85
N ILE A 274 2.92 -18.06 -7.57
CA ILE A 274 1.82 -18.01 -8.55
C ILE A 274 2.03 -16.88 -9.57
N ASN A 275 2.44 -15.73 -9.06
CA ASN A 275 2.52 -14.47 -9.76
C ASN A 275 3.99 -14.02 -9.74
N ASN A 276 4.71 -14.30 -10.82
CA ASN A 276 6.14 -14.00 -10.92
C ASN A 276 6.43 -12.52 -10.61
N CYS A 277 7.32 -12.29 -9.64
CA CYS A 277 7.85 -10.98 -9.28
C CYS A 277 6.80 -9.91 -8.86
N THR A 278 5.70 -10.28 -8.20
CA THR A 278 4.74 -9.26 -7.68
C THR A 278 5.30 -8.40 -6.56
N ILE A 279 6.30 -8.91 -5.85
CA ILE A 279 6.90 -8.24 -4.69
C ILE A 279 8.32 -7.84 -5.08
N ILE A 280 8.54 -6.53 -5.20
CA ILE A 280 9.85 -5.96 -5.51
C ILE A 280 10.37 -5.24 -4.28
N GLY A 281 11.52 -5.69 -3.79
CA GLY A 281 12.30 -5.05 -2.75
C GLY A 281 13.19 -3.94 -3.30
N ASN A 282 13.26 -2.82 -2.57
CA ASN A 282 14.17 -1.70 -2.84
C ASN A 282 15.36 -1.76 -1.88
N LEU A 283 16.58 -1.84 -2.41
CA LEU A 283 17.79 -1.97 -1.61
C LEU A 283 18.08 -0.66 -0.87
N ALA A 284 18.19 -0.73 0.46
CA ALA A 284 18.60 0.40 1.29
C ALA A 284 19.45 -0.04 2.48
N SER A 285 20.26 0.88 3.01
CA SER A 285 21.09 0.62 4.18
C SER A 285 20.30 0.48 5.49
N SER A 286 19.10 1.05 5.54
CA SER A 286 18.18 0.94 6.68
C SER A 286 16.76 1.31 6.24
N ALA A 287 15.78 0.95 7.07
CA ALA A 287 14.39 1.34 6.87
C ALA A 287 14.22 2.87 6.87
N GLU A 288 14.95 3.56 7.75
CA GLU A 288 14.98 5.02 7.81
C GLU A 288 15.53 5.62 6.50
N ALA A 289 16.64 5.10 5.98
CA ALA A 289 17.22 5.57 4.72
C ALA A 289 16.25 5.34 3.54
N TRP A 290 15.57 4.20 3.52
CA TRP A 290 14.53 3.92 2.52
C TRP A 290 13.37 4.92 2.61
N VAL A 291 12.88 5.21 3.81
CA VAL A 291 11.80 6.19 4.03
C VAL A 291 12.23 7.62 3.66
N LEU A 292 13.44 8.03 4.07
CA LEU A 292 14.00 9.35 3.73
C LEU A 292 14.19 9.54 2.22
N SER A 293 14.38 8.45 1.47
CA SER A 293 14.43 8.49 0.00
C SER A 293 13.05 8.53 -0.66
N ASP A 294 11.96 8.59 0.11
CA ASP A 294 10.57 8.42 -0.35
C ASP A 294 10.36 7.13 -1.18
N GLY A 295 11.15 6.10 -0.89
CA GLY A 295 11.16 4.85 -1.64
C GLY A 295 11.67 4.97 -3.08
N THR A 296 12.47 5.99 -3.40
CA THR A 296 13.14 6.15 -4.70
C THR A 296 13.82 4.83 -5.10
N PRO A 297 13.52 4.26 -6.29
CA PRO A 297 14.09 2.99 -6.71
C PRO A 297 15.61 2.97 -6.66
N ASN A 298 16.17 2.02 -5.91
CA ASN A 298 17.59 1.76 -5.83
C ASN A 298 17.83 0.25 -5.84
N ASN A 299 18.44 -0.25 -6.92
CA ASN A 299 18.77 -1.67 -7.10
C ASN A 299 17.60 -2.62 -6.74
N LEU A 300 16.51 -2.51 -7.50
CA LEU A 300 15.28 -3.26 -7.29
C LEU A 300 15.50 -4.77 -7.50
N THR A 301 14.90 -5.58 -6.62
CA THR A 301 15.00 -7.04 -6.70
C THR A 301 13.66 -7.70 -6.44
N CYS A 302 13.27 -8.61 -7.33
CA CYS A 302 12.11 -9.46 -7.11
C CYS A 302 12.35 -10.37 -5.89
N LEU A 303 11.39 -10.44 -4.98
CA LEU A 303 11.29 -11.58 -4.07
C LEU A 303 11.15 -12.86 -4.91
N GLY A 304 11.74 -13.96 -4.45
CA GLY A 304 11.55 -15.28 -5.06
C GLY A 304 12.81 -16.15 -5.09
N TYR A 305 12.72 -17.28 -5.78
CA TYR A 305 13.81 -18.26 -5.83
C TYR A 305 15.02 -17.83 -6.65
N ASN A 306 14.90 -16.83 -7.52
CA ASN A 306 15.99 -16.36 -8.40
C ASN A 306 16.58 -15.01 -7.98
N VAL A 307 16.77 -14.80 -6.67
CA VAL A 307 17.53 -13.66 -6.14
C VAL A 307 19.03 -13.73 -6.45
N SER A 308 19.51 -14.71 -7.22
CA SER A 308 20.95 -14.90 -7.48
C SER A 308 21.61 -13.73 -8.22
N GLN A 309 20.80 -12.90 -8.90
CA GLN A 309 21.25 -11.78 -9.72
C GLN A 309 21.34 -10.45 -8.95
N SER A 310 20.94 -10.42 -7.69
CA SER A 310 20.86 -9.22 -6.85
C SER A 310 21.94 -9.15 -5.78
N ALA A 311 22.23 -7.92 -5.34
CA ALA A 311 23.25 -7.63 -4.33
C ALA A 311 22.82 -8.15 -2.95
N ASN A 312 23.77 -8.55 -2.10
CA ASN A 312 23.43 -8.86 -0.72
C ASN A 312 23.00 -7.57 0.02
N GLY A 313 22.01 -7.68 0.90
CA GLY A 313 21.58 -6.56 1.74
C GLY A 313 20.10 -6.55 2.08
N ASN A 314 19.64 -5.39 2.55
CA ASN A 314 18.29 -5.19 3.06
C ASN A 314 17.40 -4.53 2.02
N TYR A 315 16.29 -5.19 1.74
CA TYR A 315 15.31 -4.82 0.74
C TYR A 315 14.01 -4.40 1.42
N TYR A 316 13.52 -3.21 1.12
CA TYR A 316 12.29 -2.68 1.74
C TYR A 316 11.19 -2.53 0.69
N PHE A 317 9.97 -2.89 1.05
CA PHE A 317 8.84 -2.82 0.14
C PHE A 317 7.51 -2.59 0.86
N ARG A 318 6.51 -2.20 0.07
CA ARG A 318 5.13 -1.98 0.51
C ARG A 318 4.22 -3.01 -0.12
N THR A 319 3.11 -3.33 0.53
CA THR A 319 2.09 -4.25 0.01
C THR A 319 0.68 -3.69 0.14
N ASN A 320 -0.27 -4.31 -0.57
CA ASN A 320 -1.70 -4.13 -0.33
C ASN A 320 -2.15 -4.84 0.95
N ALA A 321 -3.39 -4.54 1.38
CA ALA A 321 -4.05 -5.18 2.52
C ALA A 321 -4.63 -6.56 2.20
N GLU A 322 -4.82 -6.88 0.92
CA GLU A 322 -5.38 -8.14 0.43
C GLU A 322 -4.59 -8.58 -0.81
N SER A 323 -4.68 -9.87 -1.16
CA SER A 323 -4.02 -10.39 -2.36
C SER A 323 -4.69 -9.82 -3.63
N PRO A 324 -3.95 -9.41 -4.67
CA PRO A 324 -2.49 -9.44 -4.77
C PRO A 324 -1.82 -8.41 -3.84
N TYR A 325 -0.97 -8.89 -2.93
CA TYR A 325 -0.24 -8.11 -1.95
C TYR A 325 0.86 -7.32 -2.60
N GLY A 326 1.57 -7.94 -3.54
CA GLY A 326 2.65 -7.33 -4.28
C GLY A 326 2.16 -6.14 -5.12
N LEU A 327 2.82 -5.00 -4.93
CA LEU A 327 2.53 -3.81 -5.73
C LEU A 327 3.12 -3.89 -7.14
N ALA A 328 4.04 -4.82 -7.37
CA ALA A 328 4.70 -5.05 -8.65
C ALA A 328 4.02 -6.16 -9.48
N ILE A 329 2.69 -6.13 -9.54
CA ILE A 329 1.95 -6.46 -10.77
C ILE A 329 1.22 -5.21 -11.31
N LEU A 330 1.49 -4.05 -10.72
CA LEU A 330 0.77 -2.79 -11.02
C LEU A 330 1.69 -1.61 -11.35
N GLN A 331 2.96 -1.83 -11.72
CA GLN A 331 3.70 -0.86 -12.53
C GLN A 331 3.37 -1.08 -14.02
N CYS A 332 2.15 -0.68 -14.40
CA CYS A 332 1.76 -0.09 -15.71
C CYS A 332 0.26 -0.23 -16.03
N THR A 333 -0.55 -0.91 -15.21
CA THR A 333 -2.02 -0.95 -15.43
C THR A 333 -2.79 -0.89 -14.11
N ARG A 334 -2.65 0.20 -13.36
CA ARG A 334 -3.82 0.66 -12.60
C ARG A 334 -4.86 1.10 -13.62
N ALA A 335 -6.04 0.51 -13.59
CA ALA A 335 -7.09 0.60 -14.62
C ALA A 335 -7.82 1.96 -14.57
N TRP A 336 -7.07 3.05 -14.38
CA TRP A 336 -7.59 4.38 -14.59
C TRP A 336 -7.32 4.84 -16.02
N GLY A 337 -8.28 5.57 -16.56
CA GLY A 337 -8.28 6.01 -17.93
C GLY A 337 -8.45 7.51 -18.07
N LEU A 338 -8.23 7.99 -19.30
CA LEU A 338 -8.67 9.29 -19.73
C LEU A 338 -9.94 9.11 -20.55
N LYS A 339 -11.02 9.74 -20.12
CA LYS A 339 -12.30 9.72 -20.84
C LYS A 339 -12.48 11.04 -21.57
N GLY A 340 -12.33 11.03 -22.89
CA GLY A 340 -12.53 12.19 -23.74
C GLY A 340 -14.00 12.34 -24.14
N TYR A 341 -14.52 13.56 -24.13
CA TYR A 341 -15.91 13.87 -24.49
C TYR A 341 -15.98 14.73 -25.75
N ASN A 342 -16.96 14.45 -26.60
CA ASN A 342 -17.21 15.22 -27.81
C ASN A 342 -18.65 15.77 -27.80
N LYS A 343 -18.79 17.03 -27.38
CA LYS A 343 -20.04 17.83 -27.29
C LYS A 343 -21.09 17.34 -26.28
N THR A 344 -21.22 16.04 -26.02
CA THR A 344 -22.22 15.47 -25.10
C THR A 344 -21.60 14.40 -24.19
N LEU A 345 -22.24 14.14 -23.03
CA LEU A 345 -21.82 13.07 -22.11
C LEU A 345 -21.86 11.68 -22.77
N SER A 346 -22.87 11.43 -23.60
CA SER A 346 -23.08 10.15 -24.28
C SER A 346 -22.07 9.88 -25.40
N ASN A 347 -21.44 10.93 -25.95
CA ASN A 347 -20.41 10.80 -26.97
C ASN A 347 -19.03 10.94 -26.32
N SER A 348 -18.55 9.83 -25.77
CA SER A 348 -17.24 9.76 -25.11
C SER A 348 -16.50 8.48 -25.47
N ILE A 349 -15.17 8.54 -25.38
CA ILE A 349 -14.29 7.37 -25.43
C ILE A 349 -13.41 7.36 -24.19
N GLU A 350 -13.04 6.17 -23.76
CA GLU A 350 -12.11 5.97 -22.66
C GLU A 350 -10.88 5.25 -23.18
N VAL A 351 -9.71 5.80 -22.84
CA VAL A 351 -8.41 5.23 -23.21
C VAL A 351 -7.58 5.04 -21.95
N ASN A 352 -6.68 4.05 -21.96
CA ASN A 352 -5.71 3.92 -20.88
C ASN A 352 -4.80 5.16 -20.84
N TRP A 353 -4.40 5.60 -19.66
CA TRP A 353 -3.50 6.76 -19.50
C TRP A 353 -2.18 6.62 -20.28
N THR A 354 -1.68 5.39 -20.48
CA THR A 354 -0.49 5.11 -21.30
C THR A 354 -0.69 5.38 -22.80
N ASN A 355 -1.94 5.35 -23.27
CA ASN A 355 -2.33 5.58 -24.67
C ASN A 355 -3.08 6.91 -24.83
N ALA A 356 -2.72 7.93 -24.05
CA ALA A 356 -3.37 9.24 -24.01
C ALA A 356 -3.51 9.88 -25.41
N THR A 357 -2.51 9.69 -26.28
CA THR A 357 -2.48 10.22 -27.66
C THR A 357 -3.62 9.71 -28.53
N GLN A 358 -4.22 8.57 -28.20
CA GLN A 358 -5.39 8.04 -28.91
C GLN A 358 -6.58 9.01 -28.86
N LEU A 359 -6.70 9.85 -27.81
CA LEU A 359 -7.73 10.90 -27.77
C LEU A 359 -7.52 11.96 -28.86
N ILE A 360 -6.27 12.23 -29.24
CA ILE A 360 -5.92 13.12 -30.36
C ILE A 360 -6.24 12.42 -31.68
N ASP A 361 -5.77 11.18 -31.86
CA ASP A 361 -5.93 10.42 -33.10
C ASP A 361 -7.41 10.21 -33.48
N THR A 362 -8.27 10.08 -32.48
CA THR A 362 -9.72 9.89 -32.63
C THR A 362 -10.51 11.21 -32.66
N GLY A 363 -9.85 12.36 -32.50
CA GLY A 363 -10.47 13.69 -32.58
C GLY A 363 -11.28 14.12 -31.36
N TYR A 364 -11.20 13.40 -30.23
CA TYR A 364 -11.79 13.83 -28.95
C TYR A 364 -10.96 14.94 -28.30
N VAL A 365 -9.68 15.01 -28.63
CA VAL A 365 -8.78 16.12 -28.34
C VAL A 365 -8.40 16.80 -29.65
N ASN A 366 -8.66 18.11 -29.74
CA ASN A 366 -8.27 18.93 -30.87
C ASN A 366 -7.03 19.77 -30.52
N LEU A 367 -6.00 19.72 -31.36
CA LEU A 367 -4.70 20.36 -31.11
C LEU A 367 -4.77 21.91 -31.08
N GLU A 368 -5.76 22.51 -31.74
CA GLU A 368 -5.94 23.97 -31.81
C GLU A 368 -6.81 24.51 -30.68
N ARG A 369 -7.51 23.63 -29.95
CA ARG A 369 -8.45 24.00 -28.89
C ARG A 369 -7.79 23.96 -27.52
N LYS A 370 -8.41 24.65 -26.55
CA LYS A 370 -8.06 24.45 -25.14
C LYS A 370 -8.48 23.04 -24.71
N MET A 371 -7.67 22.39 -23.90
CA MET A 371 -8.01 21.13 -23.26
C MET A 371 -8.27 21.37 -21.78
N ALA A 372 -9.49 21.08 -21.33
CA ALA A 372 -9.82 21.02 -19.91
C ALA A 372 -9.77 19.58 -19.42
N VAL A 373 -8.83 19.29 -18.51
CA VAL A 373 -8.68 17.98 -17.87
C VAL A 373 -9.28 18.05 -16.47
N ILE A 374 -10.29 17.24 -16.20
CA ILE A 374 -11.10 17.26 -14.98
C ILE A 374 -10.76 16.04 -14.11
N ALA A 375 -10.44 16.25 -12.83
CA ALA A 375 -10.23 15.18 -11.85
C ALA A 375 -11.20 15.31 -10.66
N PHE A 376 -12.02 14.28 -10.43
CA PHE A 376 -12.94 14.22 -9.29
C PHE A 376 -12.27 13.79 -7.98
N GLY A 377 -12.98 13.94 -6.86
CA GLY A 377 -12.49 13.63 -5.51
C GLY A 377 -12.76 12.21 -5.00
N PHE A 378 -12.59 12.00 -3.70
CA PHE A 378 -12.87 10.72 -3.02
C PHE A 378 -14.29 10.22 -3.30
N ARG A 379 -14.44 8.94 -3.66
CA ARG A 379 -15.71 8.32 -4.09
C ARG A 379 -16.41 8.98 -5.28
N GLY A 380 -15.72 9.86 -6.02
CA GLY A 380 -16.21 10.38 -7.29
C GLY A 380 -16.21 9.30 -8.36
N SER A 381 -17.11 9.45 -9.34
CA SER A 381 -17.12 8.63 -10.55
C SER A 381 -17.72 9.42 -11.72
N GLU A 382 -17.55 8.88 -12.91
CA GLU A 382 -18.15 9.34 -14.17
C GLU A 382 -19.69 9.29 -14.20
N THR A 383 -20.34 8.76 -13.17
CA THR A 383 -21.80 8.67 -13.05
C THR A 383 -22.35 9.47 -11.86
N THR A 384 -21.48 10.14 -11.10
CA THR A 384 -21.95 11.02 -10.03
C THR A 384 -22.59 12.27 -10.60
N GLN A 385 -23.78 12.62 -10.10
CA GLN A 385 -24.58 13.74 -10.60
C GLN A 385 -23.79 15.07 -10.66
N ASP A 386 -22.91 15.30 -9.68
CA ASP A 386 -22.08 16.50 -9.63
C ASP A 386 -20.98 16.51 -10.70
N THR A 387 -20.38 15.35 -11.00
CA THR A 387 -19.38 15.22 -12.07
C THR A 387 -20.02 15.42 -13.45
N ASP A 388 -21.20 14.84 -13.70
CA ASP A 388 -21.94 15.05 -14.95
C ASP A 388 -22.27 16.52 -15.18
N LYS A 389 -22.84 17.20 -14.17
CA LYS A 389 -23.14 18.64 -14.24
C LYS A 389 -21.90 19.48 -14.53
N PHE A 390 -20.74 19.08 -14.00
CA PHE A 390 -19.50 19.80 -14.25
C PHE A 390 -18.97 19.59 -15.66
N ILE A 391 -18.97 18.35 -16.15
CA ILE A 391 -18.58 18.04 -17.52
C ILE A 391 -19.52 18.73 -18.52
N GLU A 392 -20.83 18.74 -18.28
CA GLU A 392 -21.80 19.49 -19.09
C GLU A 392 -21.52 21.00 -19.09
N ALA A 393 -21.17 21.58 -17.93
CA ALA A 393 -20.77 22.98 -17.85
C ALA A 393 -19.49 23.26 -18.65
N ALA A 394 -18.49 22.38 -18.59
CA ALA A 394 -17.27 22.50 -19.39
C ALA A 394 -17.56 22.34 -20.90
N LEU A 395 -18.41 21.38 -21.28
CA LEU A 395 -18.82 21.13 -22.66
C LEU A 395 -19.65 22.26 -23.27
N SER A 396 -20.28 23.11 -22.43
CA SER A 396 -20.96 24.33 -22.92
C SER A 396 -20.00 25.33 -23.56
N ASN A 397 -18.70 25.22 -23.28
CA ASN A 397 -17.65 25.97 -23.97
C ASN A 397 -17.21 25.22 -25.23
N THR A 398 -17.73 25.62 -26.39
CA THR A 398 -17.51 24.91 -27.67
C THR A 398 -16.06 24.93 -28.16
N ASP A 399 -15.22 25.78 -27.57
CA ASP A 399 -13.81 25.93 -27.92
C ASP A 399 -12.90 24.96 -27.17
N TRP A 400 -13.47 24.09 -26.33
CA TRP A 400 -12.72 23.19 -25.45
C TRP A 400 -12.84 21.73 -25.87
N SER A 401 -11.73 21.00 -25.74
CA SER A 401 -11.73 19.55 -25.58
C SER A 401 -11.81 19.21 -24.10
N VAL A 402 -12.76 18.37 -23.69
CA VAL A 402 -12.99 18.02 -22.29
C VAL A 402 -12.56 16.57 -22.05
N VAL A 403 -11.67 16.37 -21.08
CA VAL A 403 -11.12 15.06 -20.72
C VAL A 403 -11.33 14.86 -19.22
N LEU A 404 -11.86 13.70 -18.83
CA LEU A 404 -11.98 13.30 -17.43
C LEU A 404 -10.87 12.32 -17.07
N VAL A 405 -10.23 12.53 -15.93
CA VAL A 405 -9.37 11.55 -15.26
C VAL A 405 -10.28 10.53 -14.59
N ASN A 406 -10.51 9.39 -15.22
CA ASN A 406 -11.37 8.33 -14.71
C ASN A 406 -10.58 7.42 -13.77
N TRP A 407 -10.44 7.82 -12.51
CA TRP A 407 -9.68 7.10 -11.46
C TRP A 407 -10.59 6.53 -10.36
N LYS A 408 -11.81 6.11 -10.71
CA LYS A 408 -12.87 5.75 -9.73
C LYS A 408 -12.44 4.60 -8.80
N ASP A 409 -11.74 3.62 -9.35
CA ASP A 409 -11.30 2.43 -8.61
C ASP A 409 -10.16 2.79 -7.65
N GLU A 410 -9.35 3.79 -8.00
CA GLU A 410 -8.30 4.34 -7.15
C GLU A 410 -8.83 5.37 -6.14
N ALA A 411 -9.95 6.04 -6.46
CA ALA A 411 -10.63 7.02 -5.63
C ALA A 411 -11.47 6.38 -4.52
N ALA A 412 -11.80 5.09 -4.64
CA ALA A 412 -12.47 4.28 -3.61
C ALA A 412 -12.11 2.77 -3.75
N PRO A 413 -10.86 2.39 -3.42
CA PRO A 413 -10.37 1.02 -3.64
C PRO A 413 -11.24 -0.03 -2.94
N GLY A 414 -11.73 -1.02 -3.70
CA GLY A 414 -12.46 -2.18 -3.16
C GLY A 414 -13.86 -1.89 -2.60
N GLY A 415 -14.46 -0.73 -2.90
CA GLY A 415 -15.82 -0.39 -2.44
C GLY A 415 -15.96 -0.15 -0.92
N THR A 416 -14.85 -0.18 -0.18
CA THR A 416 -14.77 0.11 1.26
C THR A 416 -14.06 1.46 1.48
N PRO A 417 -14.31 2.18 2.60
CA PRO A 417 -13.80 3.53 2.79
C PRO A 417 -12.30 3.57 3.18
N ASP A 418 -11.40 3.22 2.26
CA ASP A 418 -9.96 3.47 2.40
C ASP A 418 -9.56 4.85 1.85
N TYR A 419 -9.79 5.88 2.66
CA TYR A 419 -9.39 7.25 2.32
C TYR A 419 -7.87 7.41 2.23
N TYR A 420 -7.10 6.70 3.06
CA TYR A 420 -5.64 6.79 3.05
C TYR A 420 -5.07 6.26 1.73
N GLY A 421 -5.58 5.11 1.27
CA GLY A 421 -5.26 4.56 -0.04
C GLY A 421 -5.60 5.51 -1.18
N ALA A 422 -6.79 6.11 -1.16
CA ALA A 422 -7.20 7.10 -2.17
C ALA A 422 -6.30 8.35 -2.15
N ALA A 423 -5.96 8.88 -0.98
CA ALA A 423 -5.06 10.02 -0.83
C ALA A 423 -3.65 9.72 -1.33
N ARG A 424 -3.08 8.54 -1.01
CA ARG A 424 -1.82 8.06 -1.57
C ARG A 424 -1.87 7.95 -3.09
N ASN A 425 -2.97 7.41 -3.61
CA ASN A 425 -3.14 7.19 -5.04
C ASN A 425 -3.12 8.52 -5.83
N THR A 426 -3.46 9.65 -5.22
CA THR A 426 -3.34 10.97 -5.88
C THR A 426 -1.93 11.27 -6.37
N GLN A 427 -0.91 10.81 -5.64
CA GLN A 427 0.49 11.02 -6.02
C GLN A 427 0.89 10.19 -7.25
N ILE A 428 0.35 8.97 -7.33
CA ILE A 428 0.61 8.04 -8.42
C ILE A 428 -0.16 8.47 -9.67
N VAL A 429 -1.48 8.66 -9.56
CA VAL A 429 -2.34 9.12 -10.66
C VAL A 429 -1.89 10.49 -11.16
N GLY A 430 -1.51 11.40 -10.27
CA GLY A 430 -0.96 12.71 -10.65
C GLY A 430 0.34 12.60 -11.46
N ALA A 431 1.30 11.78 -11.02
CA ALA A 431 2.54 11.59 -11.78
C ALA A 431 2.28 10.99 -13.17
N GLN A 432 1.43 9.96 -13.24
CA GLN A 432 1.06 9.29 -14.48
C GLN A 432 0.24 10.22 -15.40
N LEU A 433 -0.64 11.06 -14.86
CA LEU A 433 -1.32 12.11 -15.63
C LEU A 433 -0.33 13.11 -16.21
N GLY A 434 0.70 13.51 -15.46
CA GLY A 434 1.76 14.37 -15.98
C GLY A 434 2.52 13.75 -17.15
N GLN A 435 2.80 12.44 -17.10
CA GLN A 435 3.39 11.70 -18.22
C GLN A 435 2.46 11.62 -19.43
N ALA A 436 1.16 11.35 -19.22
CA ALA A 436 0.15 11.32 -20.27
C ALA A 436 0.00 12.68 -20.97
N ILE A 437 0.03 13.78 -20.21
CA ILE A 437 0.03 15.13 -20.76
C ILE A 437 1.31 15.40 -21.57
N THR A 438 2.46 14.96 -21.06
CA THR A 438 3.74 15.10 -21.76
C THR A 438 3.71 14.41 -23.12
N SER A 439 3.22 13.18 -23.22
CA SER A 439 3.13 12.45 -24.49
C SER A 439 2.16 13.10 -25.49
N MET A 440 1.04 13.65 -25.01
CA MET A 440 0.14 14.46 -25.83
C MET A 440 0.82 15.73 -26.38
N VAL A 441 1.62 16.42 -25.56
CA VAL A 441 2.39 17.61 -25.97
C VAL A 441 3.44 17.25 -27.02
N GLU A 442 4.16 16.15 -26.83
CA GLU A 442 5.11 15.61 -27.81
C GLU A 442 4.43 15.21 -29.13
N SER A 443 3.13 14.89 -29.08
CA SER A 443 2.29 14.56 -30.24
C SER A 443 1.64 15.81 -30.89
N GLY A 444 2.04 17.02 -30.48
CA GLY A 444 1.65 18.28 -31.10
C GLY A 444 0.61 19.09 -30.32
N LEU A 445 0.18 18.64 -29.14
CA LEU A 445 -0.70 19.45 -28.29
C LEU A 445 0.06 20.65 -27.71
N VAL A 446 -0.50 21.85 -27.83
CA VAL A 446 0.13 23.05 -27.31
C VAL A 446 0.00 23.09 -25.78
N LEU A 447 1.12 23.06 -25.05
CA LEU A 447 1.14 23.08 -23.58
C LEU A 447 0.30 24.23 -22.98
N ASN A 448 0.37 25.42 -23.57
CA ASN A 448 -0.37 26.61 -23.15
C ASN A 448 -1.90 26.52 -23.35
N ASN A 449 -2.38 25.47 -24.02
CA ASN A 449 -3.81 25.19 -24.17
C ASN A 449 -4.37 24.26 -23.09
N ILE A 450 -3.53 23.74 -22.19
CA ILE A 450 -3.93 22.70 -21.22
C ILE A 450 -4.28 23.32 -19.87
N ILE A 451 -5.48 23.06 -19.37
CA ILE A 451 -5.98 23.50 -18.07
C ILE A 451 -6.34 22.27 -17.25
N LEU A 452 -5.80 22.15 -16.03
CA LEU A 452 -6.22 21.10 -15.10
C LEU A 452 -7.21 21.65 -14.08
N ILE A 453 -8.28 20.92 -13.82
CA ILE A 453 -9.29 21.29 -12.84
C ILE A 453 -9.57 20.08 -11.95
N GLY A 454 -9.26 20.21 -10.67
CA GLY A 454 -9.36 19.11 -9.72
C GLY A 454 -10.20 19.49 -8.52
N MET A 455 -11.08 18.59 -8.06
CA MET A 455 -11.86 18.77 -6.84
C MET A 455 -11.36 17.87 -5.72
N SER A 456 -11.18 18.39 -4.50
CA SER A 456 -10.78 17.58 -3.34
C SER A 456 -9.47 16.82 -3.61
N LEU A 457 -9.47 15.48 -3.56
CA LEU A 457 -8.32 14.64 -3.96
C LEU A 457 -7.91 14.86 -5.43
N GLY A 458 -8.85 15.20 -6.32
CA GLY A 458 -8.56 15.57 -7.70
C GLY A 458 -7.70 16.83 -7.82
N ALA A 459 -7.83 17.80 -6.89
CA ALA A 459 -6.94 18.97 -6.87
C ALA A 459 -5.49 18.55 -6.56
N GLN A 460 -5.31 17.57 -5.67
CA GLN A 460 -4.00 17.02 -5.33
C GLN A 460 -3.39 16.28 -6.52
N ILE A 461 -4.19 15.52 -7.28
CA ILE A 461 -3.79 14.91 -8.56
C ILE A 461 -3.29 15.98 -9.53
N CYS A 462 -4.04 17.06 -9.73
CA CYS A 462 -3.66 18.14 -10.64
C CYS A 462 -2.34 18.81 -10.23
N GLY A 463 -2.14 19.09 -8.94
CA GLY A 463 -0.90 19.66 -8.43
C GLY A 463 0.31 18.77 -8.71
N LYS A 464 0.20 17.46 -8.40
CA LYS A 464 1.27 16.50 -8.71
C LYS A 464 1.51 16.35 -10.22
N ALA A 465 0.46 16.38 -11.04
CA ALA A 465 0.57 16.34 -12.50
C ALA A 465 1.34 17.55 -13.04
N GLY A 466 1.00 18.76 -12.60
CA GLY A 466 1.72 19.98 -12.99
C GLY A 466 3.19 19.97 -12.60
N SER A 467 3.50 19.53 -11.39
CA SER A 467 4.89 19.33 -10.94
C SER A 467 5.65 18.35 -11.83
N THR A 468 4.99 17.27 -12.27
CA THR A 468 5.61 16.23 -13.11
C THR A 468 5.81 16.74 -14.54
N VAL A 469 4.85 17.48 -15.10
CA VAL A 469 5.02 18.15 -16.41
C VAL A 469 6.20 19.13 -16.38
N LYS A 470 6.33 19.93 -15.31
CA LYS A 470 7.47 20.84 -15.12
C LYS A 470 8.80 20.11 -15.04
N GLU A 471 8.84 18.97 -14.36
CA GLU A 471 10.03 18.14 -14.23
C GLU A 471 10.47 17.54 -15.58
N ILE A 472 9.52 17.03 -16.38
CA ILE A 472 9.82 16.36 -17.66
C ILE A 472 10.10 17.37 -18.78
N LEU A 473 9.26 18.40 -18.94
CA LEU A 473 9.33 19.35 -20.06
C LEU A 473 10.14 20.61 -19.75
N GLY A 474 10.49 20.86 -18.49
CA GLY A 474 11.10 22.12 -18.06
C GLY A 474 10.16 23.33 -18.16
N GLN A 475 8.88 23.12 -18.48
CA GLN A 475 7.87 24.17 -18.67
C GLN A 475 6.65 23.90 -17.78
N GLN A 476 6.01 24.97 -17.31
CA GLN A 476 4.84 24.85 -16.45
C GLN A 476 3.54 24.84 -17.27
N LEU A 477 2.53 24.12 -16.77
CA LEU A 477 1.17 24.28 -17.25
C LEU A 477 0.69 25.72 -17.02
N PRO A 478 -0.16 26.28 -17.90
CA PRO A 478 -0.60 27.67 -17.79
C PRO A 478 -1.55 27.87 -16.60
N LEU A 479 -2.40 26.89 -16.30
CA LEU A 479 -3.42 27.02 -15.25
C LEU A 479 -3.77 25.66 -14.62
N ILE A 480 -3.70 25.61 -13.28
CA ILE A 480 -4.30 24.57 -12.45
C ILE A 480 -5.36 25.22 -11.55
N MET A 481 -6.56 24.66 -11.52
CA MET A 481 -7.65 25.08 -10.64
C MET A 481 -7.96 23.97 -9.63
N GLY A 482 -7.64 24.22 -8.36
CA GLY A 482 -7.98 23.34 -7.24
C GLY A 482 -9.27 23.80 -6.54
N LEU A 483 -10.30 22.96 -6.57
CA LEU A 483 -11.60 23.21 -5.96
C LEU A 483 -11.66 22.50 -4.61
N ASP A 484 -11.53 23.28 -3.55
CA ASP A 484 -11.47 22.87 -2.14
C ASP A 484 -10.52 21.67 -1.96
N ALA A 485 -9.23 21.90 -2.27
CA ALA A 485 -8.23 20.84 -2.25
C ALA A 485 -8.20 20.10 -0.91
N ALA A 486 -8.10 18.77 -0.94
CA ALA A 486 -8.28 17.95 0.26
C ALA A 486 -7.21 18.23 1.34
N LYS A 487 -7.66 18.42 2.59
CA LYS A 487 -6.81 18.65 3.77
C LYS A 487 -6.28 17.38 4.43
N PRO A 488 -7.10 16.35 4.73
CA PRO A 488 -6.62 15.22 5.51
C PRO A 488 -5.47 14.50 4.79
N LEU A 489 -4.35 14.27 5.49
CA LEU A 489 -3.09 13.69 4.97
C LEU A 489 -2.25 14.62 4.08
N PHE A 490 -2.69 15.86 3.84
CA PHE A 490 -1.93 16.89 3.10
C PHE A 490 -1.58 18.11 3.98
N GLU A 491 -2.29 18.33 5.10
CA GLU A 491 -2.04 19.39 6.08
C GLU A 491 -2.46 18.91 7.48
N PRO A 492 -1.80 19.38 8.57
CA PRO A 492 -0.63 20.26 8.63
C PRO A 492 0.70 19.53 8.42
N ILE A 493 0.68 18.20 8.57
CA ILE A 493 1.80 17.34 8.22
C ILE A 493 1.51 16.81 6.82
N GLU A 494 2.33 17.19 5.84
CA GLU A 494 2.27 16.69 4.46
C GLU A 494 2.68 15.20 4.44
N VAL A 495 1.79 14.30 4.86
CA VAL A 495 1.97 12.84 4.69
C VAL A 495 2.07 12.50 3.21
N PHE A 496 1.27 13.18 2.40
CA PHE A 496 1.42 13.24 0.95
C PHE A 496 1.62 14.68 0.50
N ARG A 497 2.35 14.86 -0.61
CA ARG A 497 2.61 16.16 -1.22
C ARG A 497 1.29 16.89 -1.50
N CYS A 498 1.10 18.04 -0.85
CA CYS A 498 0.02 18.97 -1.15
C CYS A 498 0.28 19.72 -2.47
N ILE A 499 -0.78 20.16 -3.15
CA ILE A 499 -0.72 21.13 -4.26
C ILE A 499 -0.01 22.41 -3.80
N LYS A 500 0.84 22.98 -4.66
CA LYS A 500 1.66 24.17 -4.36
C LYS A 500 1.62 25.19 -5.50
N SER A 501 1.94 26.44 -5.20
CA SER A 501 1.95 27.56 -6.14
C SER A 501 2.94 27.35 -7.28
N SER A 502 3.97 26.54 -7.05
CA SER A 502 4.98 26.17 -8.05
C SER A 502 4.54 25.10 -9.06
N ASP A 503 3.34 24.51 -8.92
CA ASP A 503 2.86 23.40 -9.75
C ASP A 503 2.43 23.83 -11.16
N ALA A 504 2.13 25.12 -11.37
CA ALA A 504 1.80 25.72 -12.66
C ALA A 504 2.23 27.20 -12.68
N ALA A 505 2.11 27.85 -13.83
CA ALA A 505 2.30 29.29 -13.95
C ALA A 505 1.22 30.06 -13.15
N CYS A 506 -0.01 29.54 -13.16
CA CYS A 506 -1.08 30.00 -12.28
C CYS A 506 -1.71 28.79 -11.57
N VAL A 507 -1.66 28.79 -10.24
CA VAL A 507 -2.38 27.85 -9.39
C VAL A 507 -3.48 28.61 -8.67
N PHE A 508 -4.72 28.40 -9.09
CA PHE A 508 -5.92 28.98 -8.51
C PHE A 508 -6.55 27.98 -7.55
N LEU A 509 -6.73 28.36 -6.29
CA LEU A 509 -7.42 27.55 -5.29
C LEU A 509 -8.70 28.25 -4.85
N LEU A 510 -9.81 27.51 -4.91
CA LEU A 510 -11.10 27.94 -4.36
C LEU A 510 -11.36 27.19 -3.06
N HIS A 511 -11.40 27.89 -1.95
CA HIS A 511 -11.60 27.34 -0.61
C HIS A 511 -13.03 27.60 -0.14
N THR A 512 -13.74 26.52 0.19
CA THR A 512 -15.14 26.56 0.67
C THR A 512 -15.34 25.85 2.00
N ASP A 513 -14.42 24.99 2.43
CA ASP A 513 -14.51 24.25 3.69
C ASP A 513 -13.14 24.08 4.38
N THR A 514 -12.42 25.18 4.55
CA THR A 514 -11.07 25.21 5.18
C THR A 514 -11.04 24.64 6.60
N ASN A 515 -12.18 24.65 7.29
CA ASN A 515 -12.26 24.19 8.67
C ASN A 515 -12.33 22.66 8.77
N ARG A 516 -12.80 21.95 7.74
CA ARG A 516 -13.03 20.50 7.80
C ARG A 516 -12.26 19.73 6.75
N PHE A 517 -12.63 19.87 5.47
CA PHE A 517 -12.16 18.99 4.40
C PHE A 517 -11.22 19.67 3.42
N GLY A 518 -11.32 20.98 3.23
CA GLY A 518 -10.43 21.77 2.38
C GLY A 518 -9.18 22.24 3.13
N VAL A 519 -8.05 22.33 2.43
CA VAL A 519 -6.79 22.88 2.97
C VAL A 519 -7.02 24.31 3.46
N SER A 520 -6.37 24.66 4.58
CA SER A 520 -6.58 25.96 5.23
C SER A 520 -5.54 27.01 4.86
N GLY A 521 -4.37 26.55 4.39
CA GLY A 521 -3.27 27.38 3.92
C GLY A 521 -3.45 27.95 2.50
N SER A 522 -2.72 29.04 2.24
CA SER A 522 -2.66 29.73 0.95
C SER A 522 -1.60 29.08 0.05
N TYR A 523 -1.91 27.90 -0.49
CA TYR A 523 -0.96 27.11 -1.29
C TYR A 523 -0.90 27.52 -2.76
N GLY A 524 -1.87 28.27 -3.29
CA GLY A 524 -1.92 28.71 -4.68
C GLY A 524 -1.27 30.09 -4.90
N THR A 525 -1.07 30.44 -6.16
CA THR A 525 -0.78 31.81 -6.60
C THR A 525 -1.98 32.75 -6.38
N HIS A 526 -3.20 32.20 -6.48
CA HIS A 526 -4.46 32.91 -6.30
C HIS A 526 -5.36 32.05 -5.39
N ASN A 527 -5.63 32.50 -4.18
CA ASN A 527 -6.43 31.74 -3.21
C ASN A 527 -7.73 32.47 -2.90
N PHE A 528 -8.88 31.89 -3.27
CA PHE A 528 -10.20 32.48 -3.10
C PHE A 528 -10.93 31.80 -1.95
N PHE A 529 -11.15 32.52 -0.86
CA PHE A 529 -11.83 32.04 0.33
C PHE A 529 -13.29 32.51 0.33
N ALA A 530 -14.22 31.60 0.07
CA ALA A 530 -15.64 31.89 0.08
C ALA A 530 -16.15 31.93 1.52
N ASN A 531 -16.82 33.01 1.90
CA ASN A 531 -17.52 33.18 3.18
C ASN A 531 -16.67 32.90 4.44
N ARG A 532 -15.33 32.96 4.36
CA ARG A 532 -14.44 32.62 5.47
C ARG A 532 -14.53 33.66 6.60
N VAL A 533 -14.73 33.18 7.82
CA VAL A 533 -14.78 33.99 9.05
C VAL A 533 -13.76 33.50 10.08
N PHE A 534 -13.42 34.32 11.09
CA PHE A 534 -12.44 33.94 12.13
C PHE A 534 -12.89 32.72 12.97
N TYR A 535 -11.89 31.91 13.33
CA TYR A 535 -11.82 30.57 13.95
C TYR A 535 -12.79 30.16 15.08
N ALA A 536 -13.84 30.91 15.44
CA ALA A 536 -14.75 30.57 16.54
C ALA A 536 -16.24 30.43 16.17
N LEU A 537 -16.63 30.79 14.94
CA LEU A 537 -17.99 30.56 14.44
C LEU A 537 -17.88 29.58 13.28
N HIS A 538 -18.55 28.44 13.38
CA HIS A 538 -18.49 27.36 12.41
C HIS A 538 -18.87 27.91 11.02
N GLY A 539 -17.85 28.22 10.21
CA GLY A 539 -17.98 28.94 8.94
C GLY A 539 -18.51 28.04 7.82
N TYR A 540 -19.78 27.64 7.92
CA TYR A 540 -20.49 26.94 6.86
C TYR A 540 -20.77 27.88 5.70
N GLN A 541 -20.75 27.34 4.49
CA GLN A 541 -21.20 28.11 3.34
C GLN A 541 -22.70 28.43 3.50
N PRO A 542 -23.16 29.61 3.04
CA PRO A 542 -24.58 29.95 3.07
C PRO A 542 -25.44 28.82 2.47
N GLY A 543 -26.54 28.47 3.14
CA GLY A 543 -27.42 27.36 2.76
C GLY A 543 -26.93 25.96 3.17
N CYS A 544 -25.82 25.83 3.89
CA CYS A 544 -25.37 24.57 4.49
C CYS A 544 -25.67 24.54 6.00
N ASN A 545 -26.19 23.42 6.49
CA ASN A 545 -26.59 23.26 7.90
C ASN A 545 -25.38 22.99 8.81
N PRO A 546 -25.38 23.53 10.06
CA PRO A 546 -24.40 23.17 11.07
C PRO A 546 -24.56 21.71 11.52
N ILE A 547 -23.47 20.95 11.54
CA ILE A 547 -23.46 19.57 12.03
C ILE A 547 -22.97 19.57 13.49
N PRO A 548 -23.68 18.90 14.42
CA PRO A 548 -23.28 18.87 15.83
C PRO A 548 -21.93 18.17 16.03
N THR A 549 -21.12 18.70 16.95
CA THR A 549 -19.80 18.18 17.31
C THR A 549 -19.91 17.08 18.36
N SER A 550 -19.83 15.80 17.96
CA SER A 550 -19.48 14.68 18.85
C SER A 550 -19.01 13.46 18.06
N SER A 551 -18.46 12.48 18.79
CA SER A 551 -17.92 11.16 18.45
C SER A 551 -18.67 10.29 17.41
N ASP A 552 -19.78 10.78 16.87
CA ASP A 552 -20.64 10.08 15.91
C ASP A 552 -20.14 10.26 14.45
N ALA A 553 -19.27 11.22 14.16
CA ALA A 553 -18.74 11.43 12.81
C ALA A 553 -18.03 10.19 12.22
N MET A 554 -17.49 9.30 13.08
CA MET A 554 -16.79 8.08 12.65
C MET A 554 -17.77 6.93 12.32
N SER A 555 -18.94 6.86 12.96
CA SER A 555 -19.99 5.87 12.68
C SER A 555 -20.89 6.30 11.50
N MET A 556 -20.83 7.56 11.11
CA MET A 556 -21.70 8.17 10.08
C MET A 556 -21.20 8.00 8.63
N PHE A 557 -19.99 7.47 8.40
CA PHE A 557 -19.50 7.14 7.05
C PHE A 557 -20.24 5.96 6.40
N GLN A 558 -21.07 5.23 7.16
CA GLN A 558 -21.66 3.96 6.75
C GLN A 558 -23.13 4.04 6.28
N THR A 559 -23.83 5.17 6.44
CA THR A 559 -25.27 5.28 6.15
C THR A 559 -25.60 6.33 5.08
N TYR A 560 -26.20 5.86 3.99
CA TYR A 560 -26.67 6.66 2.84
C TYR A 560 -27.91 7.50 3.20
N ASP A 561 -27.69 8.76 3.60
CA ASP A 561 -28.56 9.94 3.34
C ASP A 561 -27.93 11.24 3.93
N LEU A 562 -27.00 11.10 4.87
CA LEU A 562 -26.31 12.22 5.57
C LEU A 562 -25.07 12.77 4.83
N THR A 563 -24.72 12.23 3.66
CA THR A 563 -23.50 12.58 2.92
C THR A 563 -23.56 13.97 2.28
N THR A 564 -24.72 14.38 1.77
CA THR A 564 -24.88 15.69 1.09
C THR A 564 -24.74 16.87 2.04
N GLU A 565 -25.27 16.77 3.27
CA GLU A 565 -25.12 17.83 4.26
C GLU A 565 -23.70 17.90 4.83
N LEU A 566 -23.06 16.74 5.08
CA LEU A 566 -21.68 16.68 5.58
C LEU A 566 -20.70 17.41 4.66
N PHE A 567 -20.78 17.11 3.37
CA PHE A 567 -19.92 17.71 2.35
C PHE A 567 -20.51 18.98 1.73
N CYS A 568 -21.62 19.54 2.24
CA CYS A 568 -22.32 20.66 1.60
C CYS A 568 -21.39 21.84 1.30
N SER A 569 -20.67 22.33 2.32
CA SER A 569 -19.69 23.41 2.16
C SER A 569 -18.57 23.01 1.19
N HIS A 570 -18.07 21.78 1.29
CA HIS A 570 -16.99 21.24 0.43
C HIS A 570 -17.40 21.18 -1.05
N LEU A 571 -18.65 20.80 -1.32
CA LEU A 571 -19.21 20.69 -2.67
C LEU A 571 -19.57 22.05 -3.27
N ARG A 572 -19.60 23.14 -2.48
CA ARG A 572 -19.84 24.50 -3.02
C ARG A 572 -18.76 24.94 -3.98
N ALA A 573 -17.50 24.53 -3.82
CA ALA A 573 -16.44 24.91 -4.75
C ALA A 573 -16.78 24.52 -6.20
N LEU A 574 -17.33 23.32 -6.41
CA LEU A 574 -17.77 22.88 -7.73
C LEU A 574 -18.96 23.70 -8.24
N LYS A 575 -19.96 23.93 -7.39
CA LYS A 575 -21.16 24.71 -7.74
C LYS A 575 -20.82 26.17 -8.10
N TYR A 576 -19.92 26.80 -7.34
CA TYR A 576 -19.47 28.16 -7.59
C TYR A 576 -18.66 28.25 -8.88
N LEU A 577 -17.79 27.28 -9.17
CA LEU A 577 -17.09 27.24 -10.45
C LEU A 577 -18.09 27.05 -11.60
N ILE A 578 -19.00 26.08 -11.53
CA ILE A 578 -20.02 25.85 -12.57
C ILE A 578 -20.81 27.13 -12.87
N GLU A 579 -21.22 27.87 -11.83
CA GLU A 579 -21.90 29.15 -12.03
C GLU A 579 -20.98 30.16 -12.70
N ALA A 580 -19.75 30.34 -12.21
CA ALA A 580 -18.78 31.28 -12.79
C ALA A 580 -18.38 30.98 -14.23
N ILE A 581 -18.53 29.73 -14.69
CA ILE A 581 -18.38 29.36 -16.11
C ILE A 581 -19.55 29.88 -16.94
N LYS A 582 -20.76 29.87 -16.38
CA LYS A 582 -22.01 30.23 -17.07
C LYS A 582 -22.33 31.72 -16.98
N THR A 583 -21.80 32.43 -15.99
CA THR A 583 -22.09 33.83 -15.74
C THR A 583 -20.87 34.71 -16.03
N ASN A 584 -21.11 35.96 -16.44
CA ASN A 584 -20.02 36.90 -16.69
C ASN A 584 -19.64 37.62 -15.39
N CYS A 585 -18.62 37.11 -14.68
CA CYS A 585 -18.00 37.72 -13.49
C CYS A 585 -19.01 38.09 -12.37
N THR A 586 -19.88 37.15 -11.96
CA THR A 586 -20.78 37.37 -10.80
C THR A 586 -20.14 36.98 -9.46
N MET A 587 -19.03 36.25 -9.49
CA MET A 587 -18.27 35.80 -8.34
C MET A 587 -17.00 36.64 -8.20
N ILE A 588 -17.06 37.72 -7.42
CA ILE A 588 -15.97 38.70 -7.33
C ILE A 588 -15.29 38.59 -5.96
N GLY A 589 -14.00 38.27 -5.97
CA GLY A 589 -13.11 38.29 -4.81
C GLY A 589 -12.48 39.66 -4.59
N ARG A 590 -12.30 40.04 -3.32
CA ARG A 590 -11.48 41.20 -2.94
C ARG A 590 -10.17 40.74 -2.31
N LYS A 591 -9.05 41.29 -2.77
CA LYS A 591 -7.72 40.93 -2.30
C LYS A 591 -7.50 41.37 -0.86
N VAL A 592 -6.96 40.45 -0.07
CA VAL A 592 -6.64 40.59 1.35
C VAL A 592 -5.27 41.26 1.48
N SER A 593 -5.11 42.12 2.49
CA SER A 593 -3.81 42.77 2.77
C SER A 593 -2.77 41.76 3.24
N SER A 594 -1.52 41.92 2.79
CA SER A 594 -0.42 41.03 3.16
C SER A 594 -0.26 40.89 4.68
N GLY A 595 0.00 39.68 5.15
CA GLY A 595 0.17 39.36 6.58
C GLY A 595 -1.13 39.25 7.38
N THR A 596 -2.31 39.38 6.74
CA THR A 596 -3.61 39.17 7.40
C THR A 596 -4.22 37.84 7.00
N LEU A 597 -4.88 37.18 7.96
CA LEU A 597 -5.62 35.95 7.67
C LEU A 597 -6.77 36.26 6.70
N PRO A 598 -6.93 35.47 5.63
CA PRO A 598 -7.99 35.73 4.65
C PRO A 598 -9.35 35.40 5.27
N SER A 599 -10.02 36.44 5.74
CA SER A 599 -11.34 36.40 6.38
C SER A 599 -12.15 37.60 5.90
N LEU A 600 -13.48 37.47 5.85
CA LEU A 600 -14.40 38.56 5.58
C LEU A 600 -14.28 39.71 6.59
N SER A 601 -13.80 39.46 7.80
CA SER A 601 -13.51 40.50 8.80
C SER A 601 -12.05 40.98 8.79
N GLY A 602 -11.24 40.48 7.84
CA GLY A 602 -9.85 40.88 7.65
C GLY A 602 -9.70 42.23 6.93
N THR A 603 -8.48 42.77 6.94
CA THR A 603 -8.18 44.02 6.20
C THR A 603 -8.04 43.68 4.71
N THR A 604 -8.76 44.42 3.86
CA THR A 604 -8.79 44.19 2.40
C THR A 604 -8.29 45.43 1.63
N THR A 605 -7.88 45.21 0.38
CA THR A 605 -7.45 46.26 -0.55
C THR A 605 -8.59 46.70 -1.48
N SER A 606 -8.33 47.63 -2.39
CA SER A 606 -9.27 47.99 -3.47
C SER A 606 -9.27 47.02 -4.65
N ILE A 607 -8.37 46.03 -4.66
CA ILE A 607 -8.15 45.13 -5.79
C ILE A 607 -9.21 44.03 -5.76
N ILE A 608 -9.87 43.83 -6.90
CA ILE A 608 -10.90 42.81 -7.09
C ILE A 608 -10.56 41.92 -8.28
N ALA A 609 -11.01 40.67 -8.23
CA ALA A 609 -10.81 39.71 -9.30
C ALA A 609 -12.04 38.79 -9.46
N CYS A 610 -12.34 38.44 -10.71
CA CYS A 610 -13.41 37.51 -11.04
C CYS A 610 -12.91 36.07 -10.81
N LEU A 611 -13.70 35.27 -10.10
CA LEU A 611 -13.51 33.82 -10.09
C LEU A 611 -13.79 33.26 -11.50
N GLY A 612 -12.87 32.45 -12.03
CA GLY A 612 -13.05 31.80 -13.33
C GLY A 612 -11.72 31.60 -14.09
N PHE A 613 -11.82 31.28 -15.37
CA PHE A 613 -10.66 30.90 -16.19
C PHE A 613 -9.75 32.07 -16.61
N ASN A 614 -10.19 33.33 -16.44
CA ASN A 614 -9.36 34.51 -16.71
C ASN A 614 -8.56 34.95 -15.47
N ILE A 615 -8.56 34.16 -14.40
CA ILE A 615 -7.92 34.53 -13.13
C ILE A 615 -6.41 34.78 -13.25
N SER A 616 -5.74 34.15 -14.22
CA SER A 616 -4.31 34.37 -14.47
C SER A 616 -3.95 35.80 -14.90
N GLN A 617 -4.95 36.64 -15.21
CA GLN A 617 -4.76 38.06 -15.52
C GLN A 617 -4.88 38.96 -14.29
N SER A 618 -5.30 38.41 -13.15
CA SER A 618 -5.42 39.15 -11.89
C SER A 618 -4.12 39.15 -11.10
N GLU A 619 -4.05 39.95 -10.04
CA GLU A 619 -2.88 39.94 -9.17
C GLU A 619 -2.85 38.70 -8.27
N GLU A 620 -1.66 38.12 -8.09
CA GLU A 620 -1.47 37.04 -7.14
C GLU A 620 -1.80 37.46 -5.70
N GLY A 621 -2.30 36.51 -4.92
CA GLY A 621 -2.58 36.66 -3.50
C GLY A 621 -3.90 36.03 -3.06
N ASP A 622 -4.29 36.37 -1.84
CA ASP A 622 -5.49 35.84 -1.21
C ASP A 622 -6.67 36.78 -1.41
N TYR A 623 -7.82 36.22 -1.72
CA TYR A 623 -9.07 36.90 -2.00
C TYR A 623 -10.17 36.34 -1.10
N VAL A 624 -11.08 37.21 -0.65
CA VAL A 624 -12.28 36.81 0.10
C VAL A 624 -13.53 37.32 -0.62
N PHE A 625 -14.62 36.56 -0.54
CA PHE A 625 -15.91 36.96 -1.11
C PHE A 625 -17.10 36.34 -0.40
N ARG A 626 -18.25 36.99 -0.53
CA ARG A 626 -19.55 36.51 -0.05
C ARG A 626 -20.37 35.90 -1.18
N THR A 627 -21.21 34.93 -0.83
CA THR A 627 -22.16 34.30 -1.77
C THR A 627 -23.57 34.21 -1.17
N ASN A 628 -24.57 34.04 -2.04
CA ASN A 628 -25.93 33.70 -1.62
C ASN A 628 -26.01 32.23 -1.15
N ALA A 629 -27.09 31.91 -0.43
CA ALA A 629 -27.40 30.54 -0.02
C ALA A 629 -27.89 29.66 -1.18
N GLU A 630 -28.52 30.25 -2.19
CA GLU A 630 -29.08 29.55 -3.36
C GLU A 630 -28.60 30.17 -4.68
N PRO A 631 -28.64 29.43 -5.81
CA PRO A 631 -28.34 29.99 -7.13
C PRO A 631 -29.27 31.15 -7.48
N THR A 632 -28.80 32.22 -8.11
CA THR A 632 -27.39 32.49 -8.43
C THR A 632 -26.61 32.85 -7.17
N TYR A 633 -25.55 32.09 -6.89
CA TYR A 633 -24.70 32.22 -5.72
C TYR A 633 -23.88 33.52 -5.75
N GLY A 634 -23.47 33.97 -6.93
CA GLY A 634 -22.70 35.19 -7.11
C GLY A 634 -23.48 36.43 -6.72
N MET A 635 -22.83 37.33 -5.97
CA MET A 635 -23.40 38.61 -5.52
C MET A 635 -22.82 39.81 -6.28
N GLY A 636 -22.02 39.58 -7.32
CA GLY A 636 -21.31 40.65 -8.03
C GLY A 636 -20.43 41.47 -7.11
N LEU A 637 -20.41 42.80 -7.29
CA LEU A 637 -19.61 43.71 -6.46
C LEU A 637 -20.04 43.71 -4.99
N ASP A 638 -21.29 43.37 -4.67
CA ASP A 638 -21.77 43.29 -3.29
C ASP A 638 -21.11 42.14 -2.54
N GLY A 639 -20.80 41.05 -3.23
CA GLY A 639 -20.03 39.92 -2.69
C GLY A 639 -18.61 40.28 -2.31
N ALA A 640 -18.04 41.28 -2.98
CA ALA A 640 -16.68 41.75 -2.77
C ALA A 640 -16.57 42.89 -1.75
N ARG A 641 -17.67 43.36 -1.14
CA ARG A 641 -17.60 44.44 -0.13
C ARG A 641 -16.92 43.95 1.16
N PRO A 642 -16.25 44.82 1.95
CA PRO A 642 -15.70 44.46 3.25
C PRO A 642 -16.78 43.94 4.20
#